data_AF-A0A8J2SW71-F1
#
_entry.id   AF-A0A8J2SW71-F1
#
_cell.length_a   1.000
_cell.length_b   1.000
_cell.length_c   1.000
_cell.angle_alpha   90.00
_cell.angle_beta   90.00
_cell.angle_gamma   90.00
#
_symmetry.space_group_name_H-M   'P 1'
#
loop_
_entity.id
_entity.type
_entity.pdbx_description
1 polymer ?
#
loop_
_entity_poly.entity_id
_entity_poly.type
_entity_poly.pdbx_seq_one_letter_code
_entity_poly.pdbx_strand_id
1 'polypeptide(L)'
;MAKPVVLTHLAHVPAFVPPKARLPNSTRPADCEGLPELDGAVAACNELPRRNPVAVLDAAHVKSECIKAAEATLPPTELDEVRRTWRSNGRLLSWAHMAVAKGTNIELHCHPNVEVVYVISGALSEDRLKRTEEPENDRFLEGCAAVLDADLSQTTKDDFETRTHRAGSAFANEIGSVHRSYTDEGCELLVLWGGCHARVSKPPPFMVEGVREFAPVEAFRRDCSDWIMNALADAGCTNVYGGHGGALVPLVNAVCANPRLNWICVRNEANASLMAAAEAKLTGRLACCIATSGPGATNLTTGLVEACQDRLPVVCLTGLKPRQSLHFAEFQDVDQSRLFAGGGVSFSVDVASPESLIPLLRDAVSTAVTQRTCVHLAIPVDVQAAPAPLPFKRFCAAAAQERVMRRWGPDAEAVANVATLVRASPRIVIALGAKAALCCGSSFARLARQACAPILYRLDAKGLVDEHDPLAFGVVGVHGKPGLEHAAALVSTAELVLAFGVEDHSLLLCNNAGFQIHKMVEFAETALDVKGRFRAVETVIGDLATAAEALADILETTKRPQLLRRQSTSSEKAIGVDHTTRQVSERTLELANRLWDEIPKLVKAGRRSKPRYTVDLMAPVQQKPVDPDAPLVTPKLGKKVMSVHMQMAATGRPHPATALESLAKALSDEHPRPVLCIDTGDITLWASLCYPHFGRTLSSERLGTMGYGLCAGIAALQTLPAPQRAVVVVGDGGFQMTLQELATFKQHCRPGQRLLVIVFDNALLGRVIFGFQGAAGCEIDGPDCVALAKAYGGDGIRVEKAGELPAAIDAAVASSSGLFLLHVLIDPLLKADMAAFIDKAAMNCG
;
A
#
# COMPACT_ATOMS: atom_id res chain seq x y z
N MET A 1 -40.82 47.92 -9.36
CA MET A 1 -41.04 47.00 -10.51
C MET A 1 -39.87 46.03 -10.57
N ALA A 2 -40.13 44.73 -10.54
CA ALA A 2 -39.09 43.71 -10.48
C ALA A 2 -38.97 42.94 -11.80
N LYS A 3 -37.76 42.42 -12.02
CA LYS A 3 -37.24 41.55 -13.08
C LYS A 3 -38.21 40.45 -13.57
N PRO A 4 -37.98 39.90 -14.78
CA PRO A 4 -37.16 38.67 -14.81
C PRO A 4 -35.75 38.87 -15.39
N VAL A 5 -34.76 38.28 -14.72
CA VAL A 5 -33.46 37.95 -15.30
C VAL A 5 -33.53 36.46 -15.62
N VAL A 6 -33.23 36.13 -16.87
CA VAL A 6 -33.18 34.75 -17.37
C VAL A 6 -31.84 34.13 -17.00
N LEU A 7 -31.85 32.88 -16.54
CA LEU A 7 -30.71 31.97 -16.59
C LEU A 7 -31.16 30.60 -17.11
N THR A 8 -30.24 29.94 -17.81
CA THR A 8 -30.55 29.10 -18.97
C THR A 8 -30.65 27.60 -18.67
N HIS A 9 -31.28 26.87 -19.59
CA HIS A 9 -31.37 25.41 -19.58
C HIS A 9 -29.99 24.70 -19.66
N LEU A 10 -29.99 23.47 -19.19
CA LEU A 10 -28.94 22.47 -19.39
C LEU A 10 -28.84 22.02 -20.86
N ALA A 11 -27.61 21.62 -21.25
CA ALA A 11 -27.20 20.83 -22.43
C ALA A 11 -26.74 21.52 -23.74
N HIS A 12 -25.45 21.29 -24.07
CA HIS A 12 -24.75 21.39 -25.37
C HIS A 12 -24.50 22.79 -26.02
N VAL A 13 -23.62 22.83 -27.04
CA VAL A 13 -22.46 23.76 -27.25
C VAL A 13 -22.08 23.78 -28.76
N PRO A 14 -21.44 24.82 -29.42
CA PRO A 14 -20.65 25.99 -28.94
C PRO A 14 -20.94 27.38 -29.60
N ALA A 15 -20.18 28.45 -29.27
CA ALA A 15 -19.40 29.31 -30.21
C ALA A 15 -18.82 30.65 -29.63
N PHE A 16 -17.52 30.89 -29.88
CA PHE A 16 -16.75 32.15 -30.12
C PHE A 16 -16.91 33.49 -29.32
N VAL A 17 -15.90 33.76 -28.45
CA VAL A 17 -14.97 34.93 -28.21
C VAL A 17 -15.25 36.41 -28.74
N PRO A 18 -14.50 37.47 -28.31
CA PRO A 18 -14.84 38.59 -27.36
C PRO A 18 -14.83 40.01 -28.07
N PRO A 19 -14.33 41.18 -27.55
CA PRO A 19 -14.10 41.77 -26.20
C PRO A 19 -14.60 43.26 -26.01
N LYS A 20 -14.22 43.91 -24.89
CA LYS A 20 -14.32 45.37 -24.49
C LYS A 20 -15.65 45.77 -23.80
N ALA A 21 -15.72 46.76 -22.88
CA ALA A 21 -14.80 47.86 -22.53
C ALA A 21 -14.70 48.19 -21.01
N ARG A 22 -14.04 49.31 -20.67
CA ARG A 22 -13.43 49.71 -19.38
C ARG A 22 -14.32 50.55 -18.42
N LEU A 23 -14.11 50.35 -17.09
CA LEU A 23 -14.01 51.36 -15.99
C LEU A 23 -15.24 52.24 -15.63
N PRO A 24 -15.25 52.99 -14.49
CA PRO A 24 -14.49 52.90 -13.23
C PRO A 24 -15.37 52.97 -11.92
N ASN A 25 -14.70 52.96 -10.75
CA ASN A 25 -15.19 53.27 -9.40
C ASN A 25 -16.24 54.41 -9.28
N SER A 26 -17.17 54.32 -8.32
CA SER A 26 -17.26 55.25 -7.16
C SER A 26 -18.48 55.02 -6.22
N THR A 27 -18.40 55.63 -5.02
CA THR A 27 -19.47 55.97 -4.05
C THR A 27 -20.34 54.87 -3.41
N ARG A 28 -20.28 54.80 -2.07
CA ARG A 28 -21.47 54.61 -1.20
C ARG A 28 -22.23 55.95 -1.12
N PRO A 29 -23.57 55.93 -1.13
CA PRO A 29 -24.38 56.39 0.01
C PRO A 29 -25.18 55.19 0.58
N ALA A 30 -25.51 55.10 1.88
CA ALA A 30 -26.37 55.95 2.70
C ALA A 30 -27.87 55.83 2.34
N ASP A 31 -28.69 55.70 3.39
CA ASP A 31 -30.16 55.72 3.45
C ASP A 31 -30.95 54.52 2.90
N CYS A 32 -31.28 53.61 3.83
CA CYS A 32 -32.51 52.80 3.84
C CYS A 32 -32.89 52.50 5.31
N GLU A 33 -33.46 53.48 6.01
CA GLU A 33 -34.25 53.19 7.22
C GLU A 33 -35.52 52.40 6.83
N GLY A 34 -35.99 51.49 7.68
CA GLY A 34 -37.28 50.82 7.51
C GLY A 34 -37.25 49.31 7.28
N LEU A 35 -36.65 48.55 8.21
CA LEU A 35 -36.98 47.14 8.44
C LEU A 35 -37.17 46.91 9.95
N PRO A 36 -38.21 46.15 10.38
CA PRO A 36 -38.47 45.92 11.80
C PRO A 36 -37.42 45.01 12.46
N GLU A 37 -37.18 45.24 13.75
CA GLU A 37 -36.21 44.54 14.58
C GLU A 37 -36.46 43.02 14.60
N LEU A 38 -35.40 42.23 14.39
CA LEU A 38 -35.46 40.77 14.23
C LEU A 38 -35.12 40.00 15.52
N ASP A 39 -35.18 40.67 16.67
CA ASP A 39 -34.77 40.11 17.98
C ASP A 39 -35.76 39.09 18.57
N GLY A 40 -36.99 39.01 18.04
CA GLY A 40 -37.97 38.00 18.47
C GLY A 40 -37.67 36.56 18.00
N ALA A 41 -36.91 36.38 16.91
CA ALA A 41 -36.70 35.06 16.30
C ALA A 41 -35.64 34.21 17.02
N VAL A 42 -34.69 34.83 17.72
CA VAL A 42 -33.58 34.13 18.39
C VAL A 42 -34.00 33.51 19.73
N ALA A 43 -35.04 34.06 20.38
CA ALA A 43 -35.55 33.56 21.65
C ALA A 43 -36.30 32.22 21.51
N ALA A 44 -37.16 32.07 20.49
CA ALA A 44 -38.02 30.90 20.33
C ALA A 44 -37.25 29.59 20.02
N CYS A 45 -36.06 29.66 19.43
CA CYS A 45 -35.25 28.48 19.12
C CYS A 45 -34.59 27.84 20.36
N ASN A 46 -34.52 28.53 21.50
CA ASN A 46 -33.89 28.00 22.71
C ASN A 46 -34.83 27.19 23.62
N GLU A 47 -36.14 27.15 23.35
CA GLU A 47 -37.12 26.43 24.17
C GLU A 47 -37.51 25.05 23.63
N LEU A 48 -37.02 24.64 22.45
CA LEU A 48 -37.20 23.26 21.99
C LEU A 48 -36.33 22.31 22.84
N PRO A 49 -36.93 21.31 23.52
CA PRO A 49 -36.20 20.49 24.48
C PRO A 49 -35.09 19.68 23.79
N ARG A 50 -33.88 19.72 24.35
CA ARG A 50 -32.70 18.91 23.94
C ARG A 50 -32.87 17.42 24.27
N ARG A 51 -33.96 16.83 23.77
CA ARG A 51 -34.32 15.41 23.86
C ARG A 51 -35.04 14.99 22.58
N ASN A 52 -34.27 14.80 21.52
CA ASN A 52 -34.51 13.67 20.63
C ASN A 52 -33.15 13.02 20.35
N PRO A 53 -33.05 11.68 20.42
CA PRO A 53 -31.85 11.00 19.97
C PRO A 53 -31.69 11.24 18.47
N VAL A 54 -30.46 11.45 18.01
CA VAL A 54 -30.16 11.29 16.59
C VAL A 54 -30.42 9.83 16.27
N ALA A 55 -31.57 9.55 15.65
CA ALA A 55 -31.85 8.25 15.08
C ALA A 55 -30.88 8.07 13.91
N VAL A 56 -29.72 7.47 14.20
CA VAL A 56 -28.87 6.87 13.16
C VAL A 56 -29.74 5.81 12.51
N LEU A 57 -30.37 6.15 11.39
CA LEU A 57 -31.18 5.24 10.61
C LEU A 57 -30.29 4.08 10.20
N ASP A 58 -30.47 2.94 10.87
CA ASP A 58 -29.70 1.73 10.62
C ASP A 58 -29.81 1.38 9.14
N ALA A 59 -28.67 1.22 8.47
CA ALA A 59 -28.63 0.89 7.05
C ALA A 59 -29.36 -0.42 6.74
N ALA A 60 -29.44 -1.36 7.69
CA ALA A 60 -30.24 -2.57 7.54
C ALA A 60 -31.75 -2.28 7.66
N HIS A 61 -32.17 -1.40 8.58
CA HIS A 61 -33.56 -0.93 8.68
C HIS A 61 -33.99 -0.14 7.43
N VAL A 62 -33.20 0.85 6.99
CA VAL A 62 -33.42 1.61 5.74
C VAL A 62 -33.57 0.66 4.56
N LYS A 63 -32.64 -0.30 4.42
CA LYS A 63 -32.71 -1.31 3.37
C LYS A 63 -33.97 -2.19 3.48
N SER A 64 -34.39 -2.55 4.69
CA SER A 64 -35.59 -3.37 4.91
C SER A 64 -36.88 -2.63 4.56
N GLU A 65 -37.05 -1.37 4.96
CA GLU A 65 -38.27 -0.61 4.64
C GLU A 65 -38.32 -0.24 3.15
N CYS A 66 -37.17 0.11 2.54
CA CYS A 66 -37.09 0.30 1.09
C CYS A 66 -37.44 -0.97 0.30
N ILE A 67 -37.05 -2.16 0.77
CA ILE A 67 -37.41 -3.43 0.13
C ILE A 67 -38.90 -3.74 0.29
N LYS A 68 -39.50 -3.52 1.48
CA LYS A 68 -40.95 -3.68 1.69
C LYS A 68 -41.78 -2.74 0.82
N ALA A 69 -41.32 -1.51 0.62
CA ALA A 69 -41.98 -0.55 -0.27
C ALA A 69 -41.91 -1.03 -1.73
N ALA A 70 -40.74 -1.47 -2.19
CA ALA A 70 -40.54 -2.02 -3.53
C ALA A 70 -41.34 -3.33 -3.77
N GLU A 71 -41.49 -4.17 -2.74
CA GLU A 71 -42.29 -5.40 -2.77
C GLU A 71 -43.78 -5.15 -3.08
N ALA A 72 -44.30 -3.97 -2.78
CA ALA A 72 -45.70 -3.62 -2.99
C ALA A 72 -46.00 -3.06 -4.40
N THR A 73 -44.97 -2.71 -5.19
CA THR A 73 -45.14 -1.93 -6.43
C THR A 73 -44.30 -2.38 -7.63
N LEU A 74 -43.22 -3.14 -7.45
CA LEU A 74 -42.33 -3.52 -8.56
C LEU A 74 -42.66 -4.91 -9.15
N PRO A 75 -42.45 -5.10 -10.47
CA PRO A 75 -42.47 -6.43 -11.07
C PRO A 75 -41.46 -7.37 -10.38
N PRO A 76 -41.78 -8.66 -10.17
CA PRO A 76 -40.88 -9.59 -9.44
C PRO A 76 -39.46 -9.66 -10.01
N THR A 77 -39.30 -9.51 -11.32
CA THR A 77 -38.01 -9.53 -12.02
C THR A 77 -37.14 -8.32 -11.69
N GLU A 78 -37.72 -7.12 -11.56
CA GLU A 78 -36.99 -5.91 -11.17
C GLU A 78 -36.68 -5.91 -9.68
N LEU A 79 -37.64 -6.36 -8.86
CA LEU A 79 -37.47 -6.52 -7.42
C LEU A 79 -36.30 -7.45 -7.07
N ASP A 80 -36.13 -8.55 -7.81
CA ASP A 80 -35.01 -9.47 -7.62
C ASP A 80 -33.66 -8.88 -8.09
N GLU A 81 -33.64 -8.04 -9.13
CA GLU A 81 -32.42 -7.28 -9.48
C GLU A 81 -32.05 -6.27 -8.38
N VAL A 82 -33.03 -5.52 -7.84
CA VAL A 82 -32.84 -4.57 -6.74
C VAL A 82 -32.34 -5.29 -5.48
N ARG A 83 -32.98 -6.39 -5.07
CA ARG A 83 -32.57 -7.20 -3.92
C ARG A 83 -31.15 -7.75 -4.05
N ARG A 84 -30.75 -8.16 -5.26
CA ARG A 84 -29.46 -8.81 -5.53
C ARG A 84 -28.31 -7.83 -5.75
N THR A 85 -28.57 -6.69 -6.39
CA THR A 85 -27.52 -5.79 -6.92
C THR A 85 -27.58 -4.36 -6.36
N TRP A 86 -28.67 -3.99 -5.70
CA TRP A 86 -28.97 -2.62 -5.26
C TRP A 86 -28.99 -1.59 -6.42
N ARG A 87 -29.54 -1.99 -7.56
CA ARG A 87 -29.64 -1.17 -8.77
C ARG A 87 -31.07 -1.07 -9.29
N SER A 88 -31.39 0.07 -9.91
CA SER A 88 -32.52 0.24 -10.83
C SER A 88 -31.98 0.79 -12.15
N ASN A 89 -32.51 0.33 -13.29
CA ASN A 89 -32.06 0.70 -14.64
C ASN A 89 -30.51 0.68 -14.80
N GLY A 90 -29.86 -0.33 -14.21
CA GLY A 90 -28.40 -0.50 -14.22
C GLY A 90 -27.60 0.48 -13.36
N ARG A 91 -28.22 1.46 -12.71
CA ARG A 91 -27.58 2.46 -11.82
C ARG A 91 -27.74 2.08 -10.35
N LEU A 92 -26.74 2.38 -9.52
CA LEU A 92 -26.78 2.09 -8.08
C LEU A 92 -27.81 3.00 -7.39
N LEU A 93 -28.70 2.41 -6.60
CA LEU A 93 -29.71 3.13 -5.83
C LEU A 93 -29.05 3.95 -4.71
N SER A 94 -29.33 5.25 -4.71
CA SER A 94 -28.89 6.21 -3.68
C SER A 94 -30.09 6.66 -2.85
N TRP A 95 -29.86 7.13 -1.62
CA TRP A 95 -30.94 7.66 -0.78
C TRP A 95 -30.52 8.95 -0.05
N ALA A 96 -31.51 9.75 0.35
CA ALA A 96 -31.33 10.86 1.28
C ALA A 96 -32.51 10.96 2.25
N HIS A 97 -32.21 11.45 3.45
CA HIS A 97 -33.18 11.86 4.47
C HIS A 97 -33.31 13.38 4.45
N MET A 98 -34.53 13.89 4.44
CA MET A 98 -34.86 15.30 4.29
C MET A 98 -35.88 15.72 5.35
N ALA A 99 -35.52 16.65 6.22
CA ALA A 99 -36.49 17.33 7.09
C ALA A 99 -37.07 18.54 6.35
N VAL A 100 -38.39 18.61 6.23
CA VAL A 100 -39.10 19.61 5.43
C VAL A 100 -40.16 20.31 6.29
N ALA A 101 -40.05 21.64 6.39
CA ALA A 101 -41.00 22.44 7.16
C ALA A 101 -42.42 22.40 6.55
N LYS A 102 -43.46 22.53 7.38
CA LYS A 102 -44.86 22.64 6.96
C LYS A 102 -45.07 23.77 5.93
N GLY A 103 -45.90 23.52 4.93
CA GLY A 103 -46.25 24.46 3.86
C GLY A 103 -45.18 24.57 2.75
N THR A 104 -44.22 23.66 2.70
CA THR A 104 -43.17 23.67 1.67
C THR A 104 -43.66 22.92 0.43
N ASN A 105 -43.72 23.61 -0.71
CA ASN A 105 -43.94 22.96 -2.00
C ASN A 105 -42.65 22.27 -2.46
N ILE A 106 -42.77 20.98 -2.79
CA ILE A 106 -41.71 20.14 -3.32
C ILE A 106 -42.12 19.71 -4.73
N GLU A 107 -41.30 20.06 -5.73
CA GLU A 107 -41.41 19.50 -7.08
C GLU A 107 -40.36 18.38 -7.20
N LEU A 108 -40.83 17.14 -7.05
CA LEU A 108 -40.04 15.92 -7.27
C LEU A 108 -40.24 15.47 -8.72
N HIS A 109 -39.16 15.48 -9.49
CA HIS A 109 -39.13 14.99 -10.86
C HIS A 109 -38.62 13.56 -10.86
N CYS A 110 -39.53 12.59 -10.90
CA CYS A 110 -39.21 11.17 -10.75
C CYS A 110 -39.31 10.44 -12.10
N HIS A 111 -38.31 9.62 -12.43
CA HIS A 111 -38.35 8.78 -13.64
C HIS A 111 -39.18 7.49 -13.45
N PRO A 112 -39.62 6.81 -14.53
CA PRO A 112 -40.64 5.75 -14.46
C PRO A 112 -40.28 4.49 -13.66
N ASN A 113 -39.00 4.21 -13.41
CA ASN A 113 -38.56 2.95 -12.80
C ASN A 113 -37.78 3.20 -11.50
N VAL A 114 -38.48 3.02 -10.39
CA VAL A 114 -37.97 2.99 -9.01
C VAL A 114 -37.38 4.32 -8.51
N GLU A 115 -38.29 5.21 -8.10
CA GLU A 115 -38.00 6.22 -7.08
C GLU A 115 -39.04 6.08 -5.96
N VAL A 116 -38.59 5.92 -4.71
CA VAL A 116 -39.45 5.66 -3.55
C VAL A 116 -39.31 6.80 -2.55
N VAL A 117 -40.43 7.37 -2.12
CA VAL A 117 -40.49 8.31 -1.00
C VAL A 117 -41.19 7.63 0.18
N TYR A 118 -40.56 7.67 1.35
CA TYR A 118 -41.12 7.18 2.61
C TYR A 118 -41.24 8.32 3.61
N VAL A 119 -42.43 8.51 4.17
CA VAL A 119 -42.69 9.54 5.19
C VAL A 119 -42.27 8.97 6.55
N ILE A 120 -41.15 9.44 7.10
CA ILE A 120 -40.66 9.05 8.43
C ILE A 120 -41.52 9.70 9.53
N SER A 121 -41.85 10.99 9.38
CA SER A 121 -42.67 11.73 10.34
C SER A 121 -43.50 12.82 9.64
N GLY A 122 -44.56 13.31 10.29
CA GLY A 122 -45.47 14.32 9.74
C GLY A 122 -46.43 13.79 8.67
N ALA A 123 -46.81 14.67 7.74
CA ALA A 123 -47.71 14.38 6.65
C ALA A 123 -47.33 15.15 5.37
N LEU A 124 -47.39 14.46 4.23
CA LEU A 124 -47.16 14.97 2.89
C LEU A 124 -48.45 14.79 2.07
N SER A 125 -49.02 15.88 1.58
CA SER A 125 -50.08 15.83 0.56
C SER A 125 -49.48 15.92 -0.83
N GLU A 126 -50.05 15.17 -1.76
CA GLU A 126 -49.60 15.06 -3.15
C GLU A 126 -50.79 15.09 -4.10
N ASP A 127 -50.67 15.89 -5.16
CA ASP A 127 -51.59 15.87 -6.29
C ASP A 127 -51.01 15.00 -7.43
N ARG A 128 -51.70 13.91 -7.77
CA ARG A 128 -51.25 12.94 -8.79
C ARG A 128 -52.35 12.68 -9.85
N LEU A 129 -51.96 12.26 -11.05
CA LEU A 129 -52.91 11.90 -12.10
C LEU A 129 -53.68 10.62 -11.72
N LYS A 130 -55.01 10.61 -11.88
CA LYS A 130 -55.88 9.47 -11.52
C LYS A 130 -55.95 8.46 -12.68
N ARG A 131 -55.40 7.25 -12.50
CA ARG A 131 -55.63 6.12 -13.45
C ARG A 131 -57.11 5.68 -13.39
N THR A 132 -57.69 5.38 -14.55
CA THR A 132 -59.02 4.75 -14.65
C THR A 132 -59.00 3.27 -15.06
N GLU A 133 -57.91 2.77 -15.64
CA GLU A 133 -57.74 1.35 -16.02
C GLU A 133 -56.30 0.86 -15.75
N GLU A 134 -56.13 -0.46 -15.56
CA GLU A 134 -54.83 -1.11 -15.36
C GLU A 134 -54.13 -1.40 -16.71
N PRO A 135 -52.82 -1.12 -16.86
CA PRO A 135 -52.11 -1.37 -18.11
C PRO A 135 -51.59 -2.81 -18.19
N GLU A 136 -52.12 -3.59 -19.14
CA GLU A 136 -51.36 -4.72 -19.69
C GLU A 136 -50.14 -4.15 -20.45
N ASN A 137 -48.94 -4.61 -20.10
CA ASN A 137 -47.69 -4.21 -20.75
C ASN A 137 -47.77 -4.39 -22.28
N ASP A 138 -47.56 -3.31 -23.04
CA ASP A 138 -46.46 -3.24 -24.02
C ASP A 138 -46.39 -1.87 -24.69
N ARG A 139 -45.17 -1.48 -25.10
CA ARG A 139 -44.83 -0.20 -25.76
C ARG A 139 -45.07 1.05 -24.91
N PHE A 140 -44.08 1.33 -24.05
CA PHE A 140 -43.82 2.64 -23.46
C PHE A 140 -43.67 3.71 -24.57
N LEU A 141 -44.81 4.28 -25.01
CA LEU A 141 -44.99 5.32 -26.04
C LEU A 141 -43.70 5.63 -26.83
N GLU A 142 -43.37 4.73 -27.77
CA GLU A 142 -42.00 4.48 -28.27
C GLU A 142 -41.45 5.54 -29.25
N GLY A 143 -41.72 6.80 -28.94
CA GLY A 143 -41.33 7.99 -29.67
C GLY A 143 -42.42 9.05 -29.57
N CYS A 144 -42.16 10.22 -30.17
CA CYS A 144 -43.22 11.05 -30.74
C CYS A 144 -44.39 11.34 -29.77
N ALA A 145 -44.12 11.97 -28.63
CA ALA A 145 -43.88 13.41 -28.69
C ALA A 145 -42.49 13.82 -28.18
N ALA A 146 -41.54 14.07 -29.09
CA ALA A 146 -40.36 14.90 -28.85
C ALA A 146 -40.74 16.41 -28.76
N VAL A 147 -41.94 16.67 -28.22
CA VAL A 147 -42.81 17.84 -28.48
C VAL A 147 -43.76 17.98 -27.30
N LEU A 148 -43.32 18.62 -26.22
CA LEU A 148 -44.19 19.25 -25.23
C LEU A 148 -43.57 20.63 -24.88
N ASP A 149 -43.38 21.49 -25.87
CA ASP A 149 -44.29 22.61 -26.20
C ASP A 149 -45.80 22.27 -26.26
N ALA A 150 -46.31 21.63 -25.22
CA ALA A 150 -47.73 21.43 -25.00
C ALA A 150 -48.11 22.16 -23.72
N ASP A 151 -49.06 23.08 -23.85
CA ASP A 151 -49.64 23.74 -22.70
C ASP A 151 -50.51 22.75 -21.92
N LEU A 152 -49.97 22.23 -20.82
CA LEU A 152 -50.69 21.38 -19.87
C LEU A 152 -51.86 22.11 -19.18
N SER A 153 -52.08 23.41 -19.45
CA SER A 153 -53.37 24.05 -19.11
C SER A 153 -54.56 23.41 -19.85
N GLN A 154 -54.33 22.66 -20.94
CA GLN A 154 -55.40 22.04 -21.74
C GLN A 154 -55.70 20.56 -21.42
N THR A 155 -55.02 19.92 -20.46
CA THR A 155 -55.50 18.66 -19.86
C THR A 155 -56.69 18.94 -18.93
N THR A 156 -57.80 19.36 -19.52
CA THR A 156 -59.05 19.79 -18.86
C THR A 156 -60.01 18.63 -18.58
N LYS A 157 -59.51 17.38 -18.53
CA LYS A 157 -60.38 16.20 -18.44
C LYS A 157 -59.86 15.01 -17.62
N ASP A 158 -58.67 15.09 -17.06
CA ASP A 158 -58.15 14.07 -16.16
C ASP A 158 -58.21 14.59 -14.72
N ASP A 159 -59.03 13.95 -13.89
CA ASP A 159 -59.10 14.24 -12.45
C ASP A 159 -57.71 14.06 -11.84
N PHE A 160 -57.20 15.08 -11.15
CA PHE A 160 -56.11 14.89 -10.21
C PHE A 160 -56.68 14.34 -8.89
N GLU A 161 -56.01 13.34 -8.33
CA GLU A 161 -56.33 12.77 -7.03
C GLU A 161 -55.37 13.36 -5.99
N THR A 162 -55.87 14.23 -5.11
CA THR A 162 -55.12 14.66 -3.93
C THR A 162 -55.12 13.56 -2.87
N ARG A 163 -53.94 13.13 -2.41
CA ARG A 163 -53.77 12.16 -1.31
C ARG A 163 -52.84 12.69 -0.23
N THR A 164 -53.22 12.51 1.03
CA THR A 164 -52.37 12.83 2.19
C THR A 164 -51.73 11.55 2.75
N HIS A 165 -50.40 11.49 2.68
CA HIS A 165 -49.55 10.41 3.15
C HIS A 165 -48.97 10.78 4.53
N ARG A 166 -49.30 10.01 5.57
CA ARG A 166 -48.80 10.21 6.95
C ARG A 166 -47.52 9.41 7.19
N ALA A 167 -46.82 9.72 8.28
CA ALA A 167 -45.73 8.90 8.84
C ALA A 167 -46.02 7.39 8.73
N GLY A 168 -45.06 6.64 8.19
CA GLY A 168 -45.17 5.22 7.85
C GLY A 168 -45.58 4.92 6.39
N SER A 169 -45.98 5.93 5.61
CA SER A 169 -46.40 5.75 4.21
C SER A 169 -45.20 5.68 3.26
N ALA A 170 -45.18 4.67 2.38
CA ALA A 170 -44.31 4.61 1.21
C ALA A 170 -45.11 4.90 -0.07
N PHE A 171 -44.49 5.50 -1.08
CA PHE A 171 -45.02 5.56 -2.44
C PHE A 171 -43.90 5.50 -3.48
N ALA A 172 -44.22 4.94 -4.65
CA ALA A 172 -43.31 4.79 -5.78
C ALA A 172 -43.96 5.33 -7.07
N ASN A 173 -43.15 5.91 -7.97
CA ASN A 173 -43.63 6.36 -9.27
C ASN A 173 -43.50 5.24 -10.32
N GLU A 174 -44.60 4.94 -11.03
CA GLU A 174 -44.68 3.91 -12.08
C GLU A 174 -44.77 4.47 -13.51
N ILE A 175 -44.93 5.79 -13.68
CA ILE A 175 -45.29 6.40 -14.99
C ILE A 175 -44.30 7.49 -15.42
N GLY A 176 -43.46 7.98 -14.50
CA GLY A 176 -42.52 9.07 -14.81
C GLY A 176 -43.18 10.44 -14.92
N SER A 177 -44.22 10.67 -14.11
CA SER A 177 -44.92 11.96 -13.99
C SER A 177 -44.14 12.99 -13.16
N VAL A 178 -44.48 14.27 -13.36
CA VAL A 178 -44.04 15.39 -12.50
C VAL A 178 -45.06 15.55 -11.36
N HIS A 179 -44.59 15.52 -10.12
CA HIS A 179 -45.45 15.62 -8.93
C HIS A 179 -45.35 17.02 -8.30
N ARG A 180 -46.48 17.52 -7.81
CA ARG A 180 -46.51 18.61 -6.83
C ARG A 180 -46.94 18.05 -5.49
N SER A 181 -46.04 18.13 -4.53
CA SER A 181 -46.28 17.71 -3.15
C SER A 181 -46.12 18.91 -2.22
N TYR A 182 -46.89 18.93 -1.14
CA TYR A 182 -46.84 19.96 -0.10
C TYR A 182 -46.96 19.33 1.29
N THR A 183 -46.20 19.86 2.24
CA THR A 183 -46.13 19.32 3.60
C THR A 183 -47.22 19.92 4.50
N ASP A 184 -48.09 19.08 5.07
CA ASP A 184 -49.18 19.56 5.94
C ASP A 184 -48.76 19.68 7.40
N GLU A 185 -47.73 18.95 7.81
CA GLU A 185 -47.08 19.01 9.12
C GLU A 185 -45.56 18.98 8.90
N GLY A 186 -44.76 19.27 9.93
CA GLY A 186 -43.29 19.17 9.82
C GLY A 186 -42.92 17.73 9.46
N CYS A 187 -42.39 17.54 8.25
CA CYS A 187 -42.39 16.25 7.58
C CYS A 187 -40.95 15.78 7.34
N GLU A 188 -40.62 14.57 7.75
CA GLU A 188 -39.35 13.94 7.40
C GLU A 188 -39.57 12.90 6.30
N LEU A 189 -38.78 13.00 5.24
CA LEU A 189 -38.86 12.14 4.05
C LEU A 189 -37.55 11.36 3.88
N LEU A 190 -37.67 10.08 3.54
CA LEU A 190 -36.59 9.25 3.04
C LEU A 190 -36.86 8.99 1.55
N VAL A 191 -35.97 9.48 0.68
CA VAL A 191 -36.11 9.35 -0.77
C VAL A 191 -35.02 8.42 -1.29
N LEU A 192 -35.38 7.43 -2.11
CA LEU A 192 -34.51 6.45 -2.77
C LEU A 192 -34.60 6.64 -4.29
N TRP A 193 -33.49 6.74 -5.02
CA TRP A 193 -33.50 7.02 -6.46
C TRP A 193 -32.34 6.43 -7.28
N GLY A 194 -32.60 6.21 -8.58
CA GLY A 194 -31.62 5.79 -9.59
C GLY A 194 -30.96 6.93 -10.38
N GLY A 195 -31.46 8.17 -10.28
CA GLY A 195 -30.73 9.38 -10.71
C GLY A 195 -31.60 10.51 -11.28
N CYS A 196 -32.13 11.36 -10.40
CA CYS A 196 -32.89 12.59 -10.72
C CYS A 196 -32.52 13.77 -9.78
N HIS A 197 -33.05 14.96 -10.09
CA HIS A 197 -32.85 16.20 -9.33
C HIS A 197 -34.18 16.69 -8.73
N ALA A 198 -34.20 17.06 -7.44
CA ALA A 198 -35.34 17.71 -6.80
C ALA A 198 -35.24 19.25 -6.86
N ARG A 199 -36.36 19.94 -7.11
CA ARG A 199 -36.39 21.42 -7.15
C ARG A 199 -37.24 21.96 -6.00
N VAL A 200 -36.58 22.34 -4.91
CA VAL A 200 -37.23 23.02 -3.77
C VAL A 200 -37.40 24.50 -4.12
N SER A 201 -38.64 25.01 -4.15
CA SER A 201 -38.93 26.35 -4.69
C SER A 201 -38.47 27.51 -3.79
N LYS A 202 -38.09 27.25 -2.54
CA LYS A 202 -37.45 28.17 -1.56
C LYS A 202 -37.00 27.36 -0.32
N PRO A 203 -35.75 27.49 0.17
CA PRO A 203 -35.38 26.94 1.47
C PRO A 203 -35.87 27.85 2.63
N PRO A 204 -36.42 27.30 3.73
CA PRO A 204 -36.64 28.04 4.96
C PRO A 204 -35.33 28.29 5.75
N PRO A 205 -35.26 29.30 6.63
CA PRO A 205 -34.01 29.82 7.19
C PRO A 205 -33.40 28.99 8.34
N PHE A 206 -33.73 27.70 8.46
CA PHE A 206 -33.23 26.81 9.52
C PHE A 206 -32.95 25.41 8.97
N MET A 207 -31.86 25.28 8.22
CA MET A 207 -31.25 23.98 7.93
C MET A 207 -30.26 23.68 9.07
N VAL A 208 -30.52 22.66 9.89
CA VAL A 208 -29.64 22.30 11.00
C VAL A 208 -28.43 21.51 10.46
N GLU A 209 -27.23 22.04 10.65
CA GLU A 209 -25.98 21.40 10.23
C GLU A 209 -25.73 20.07 10.94
N GLY A 210 -25.98 18.97 10.23
CA GLY A 210 -25.45 17.63 10.53
C GLY A 210 -24.45 17.12 9.49
N VAL A 211 -24.25 17.88 8.41
CA VAL A 211 -23.23 17.64 7.39
C VAL A 211 -22.07 18.58 7.71
N ARG A 212 -20.83 18.06 7.77
CA ARG A 212 -19.67 18.93 7.66
C ARG A 212 -19.67 19.52 6.25
N GLU A 213 -20.02 20.79 6.11
CA GLU A 213 -19.81 21.52 4.87
C GLU A 213 -18.32 21.52 4.53
N PHE A 214 -17.92 20.59 3.65
CA PHE A 214 -16.91 20.96 2.67
C PHE A 214 -17.55 22.06 1.83
N ALA A 215 -16.86 23.20 1.70
CA ALA A 215 -17.22 24.20 0.71
C ALA A 215 -17.48 23.49 -0.62
N PRO A 216 -18.54 23.85 -1.37
CA PRO A 216 -18.95 23.08 -2.54
C PRO A 216 -17.75 22.90 -3.46
N VAL A 217 -17.37 21.65 -3.71
CA VAL A 217 -16.42 21.33 -4.78
C VAL A 217 -17.09 21.79 -6.06
N GLU A 218 -16.68 22.96 -6.53
CA GLU A 218 -17.18 23.58 -7.75
C GLU A 218 -17.20 22.50 -8.84
N ALA A 219 -18.39 22.22 -9.36
CA ALA A 219 -18.75 21.01 -10.09
C ALA A 219 -17.63 20.46 -10.99
N PHE A 220 -16.91 19.42 -10.51
CA PHE A 220 -15.73 18.80 -11.14
C PHE A 220 -14.94 19.83 -11.96
N ARG A 221 -14.14 20.66 -11.27
CA ARG A 221 -13.29 21.64 -11.95
C ARG A 221 -12.57 20.91 -13.07
N ARG A 222 -12.84 21.30 -14.31
CA ARG A 222 -12.18 20.69 -15.48
C ARG A 222 -10.78 21.26 -15.59
N ASP A 223 -10.03 21.26 -14.49
CA ASP A 223 -8.66 21.70 -14.41
C ASP A 223 -7.70 20.52 -14.53
N CYS A 224 -6.43 20.86 -14.72
CA CYS A 224 -5.36 19.89 -14.89
C CYS A 224 -5.18 18.98 -13.66
N SER A 225 -5.48 19.45 -12.45
CA SER A 225 -5.27 18.69 -11.22
C SER A 225 -6.27 17.56 -11.06
N ASP A 226 -7.57 17.86 -11.27
CA ASP A 226 -8.62 16.83 -11.28
C ASP A 226 -8.37 15.80 -12.39
N TRP A 227 -7.83 16.23 -13.54
CA TRP A 227 -7.45 15.32 -14.63
C TRP A 227 -6.28 14.40 -14.26
N ILE A 228 -5.21 14.94 -13.67
CA ILE A 228 -4.05 14.16 -13.20
C ILE A 228 -4.50 13.09 -12.20
N MET A 229 -5.28 13.48 -11.19
CA MET A 229 -5.68 12.56 -10.12
C MET A 229 -6.66 11.49 -10.60
N ASN A 230 -7.55 11.82 -11.55
CA ASN A 230 -8.36 10.79 -12.21
C ASN A 230 -7.53 9.86 -13.08
N ALA A 231 -6.49 10.35 -13.76
CA ALA A 231 -5.58 9.51 -14.52
C ALA A 231 -4.73 8.58 -13.61
N LEU A 232 -4.23 9.05 -12.47
CA LEU A 232 -3.51 8.18 -11.52
C LEU A 232 -4.43 7.12 -10.91
N ALA A 233 -5.66 7.48 -10.53
CA ALA A 233 -6.65 6.51 -10.08
C ALA A 233 -7.05 5.51 -11.19
N ASP A 234 -7.18 5.97 -12.43
CA ASP A 234 -7.38 5.13 -13.63
C ASP A 234 -6.14 4.28 -13.98
N ALA A 235 -4.96 4.56 -13.42
CA ALA A 235 -3.76 3.73 -13.50
C ALA A 235 -3.68 2.69 -12.37
N GLY A 236 -4.60 2.73 -11.40
CA GLY A 236 -4.62 1.85 -10.23
C GLY A 236 -3.77 2.32 -9.05
N CYS A 237 -3.36 3.60 -9.02
CA CYS A 237 -2.86 4.24 -7.81
C CYS A 237 -3.97 4.32 -6.76
N THR A 238 -3.66 4.09 -5.49
CA THR A 238 -4.67 4.12 -4.40
C THR A 238 -4.33 5.11 -3.28
N ASN A 239 -3.05 5.28 -2.96
CA ASN A 239 -2.59 6.26 -1.98
C ASN A 239 -1.68 7.29 -2.64
N VAL A 240 -1.75 8.53 -2.16
CA VAL A 240 -0.87 9.62 -2.57
C VAL A 240 -0.23 10.18 -1.30
N TYR A 241 1.08 9.95 -1.14
CA TYR A 241 1.84 10.39 0.03
C TYR A 241 2.43 11.77 -0.21
N GLY A 242 2.35 12.71 0.74
CA GLY A 242 2.97 14.02 0.52
C GLY A 242 2.89 15.03 1.63
N GLY A 243 3.67 16.10 1.46
CA GLY A 243 3.63 17.33 2.24
C GLY A 243 2.89 18.44 1.48
N HIS A 244 2.19 19.31 2.19
CA HIS A 244 1.43 20.40 1.57
C HIS A 244 2.31 21.64 1.36
N GLY A 245 2.09 22.38 0.26
CA GLY A 245 2.65 23.72 0.11
C GLY A 245 1.92 24.58 -0.91
N GLY A 246 2.29 25.85 -1.01
CA GLY A 246 1.58 26.84 -1.85
C GLY A 246 1.57 26.49 -3.34
N ALA A 247 2.67 25.91 -3.85
CA ALA A 247 2.77 25.46 -5.25
C ALA A 247 2.06 24.13 -5.52
N LEU A 248 1.35 23.56 -4.53
CA LEU A 248 0.69 22.24 -4.62
C LEU A 248 -0.81 22.27 -4.27
N VAL A 249 -1.36 23.44 -3.91
CA VAL A 249 -2.77 23.57 -3.45
C VAL A 249 -3.77 22.94 -4.43
N PRO A 250 -3.70 23.17 -5.77
CA PRO A 250 -4.63 22.53 -6.70
C PRO A 250 -4.51 21.00 -6.72
N LEU A 251 -3.28 20.46 -6.74
CA LEU A 251 -3.05 19.02 -6.73
C LEU A 251 -3.56 18.34 -5.44
N VAL A 252 -3.30 18.91 -4.27
CA VAL A 252 -3.81 18.34 -2.99
C VAL A 252 -5.34 18.41 -2.94
N ASN A 253 -5.94 19.50 -3.39
CA ASN A 253 -7.41 19.61 -3.48
C ASN A 253 -8.00 18.50 -4.37
N ALA A 254 -7.39 18.24 -5.54
CA ALA A 254 -7.81 17.19 -6.46
C ALA A 254 -7.62 15.76 -5.90
N VAL A 255 -6.59 15.51 -5.08
CA VAL A 255 -6.45 14.22 -4.35
C VAL A 255 -7.61 14.08 -3.37
N CYS A 256 -7.82 15.09 -2.51
CA CYS A 256 -8.85 15.08 -1.47
C CYS A 256 -10.28 15.01 -2.00
N ALA A 257 -10.54 15.54 -3.19
CA ALA A 257 -11.84 15.48 -3.87
C ALA A 257 -12.09 14.15 -4.61
N ASN A 258 -11.07 13.30 -4.81
CA ASN A 258 -11.19 12.07 -5.59
C ASN A 258 -11.49 10.86 -4.68
N PRO A 259 -12.70 10.27 -4.73
CA PRO A 259 -13.11 9.18 -3.83
C PRO A 259 -12.40 7.84 -4.08
N ARG A 260 -11.47 7.78 -5.05
CA ARG A 260 -10.67 6.59 -5.37
C ARG A 260 -9.23 6.67 -4.85
N LEU A 261 -8.83 7.83 -4.30
CA LEU A 261 -7.49 8.07 -3.79
C LEU A 261 -7.53 8.43 -2.30
N ASN A 262 -6.53 7.98 -1.55
CA ASN A 262 -6.31 8.40 -0.18
C ASN A 262 -5.16 9.42 -0.13
N TRP A 263 -5.44 10.62 0.36
CA TRP A 263 -4.39 11.58 0.73
C TRP A 263 -3.73 11.15 2.04
N ILE A 264 -2.44 10.84 2.02
CA ILE A 264 -1.64 10.49 3.19
C ILE A 264 -0.67 11.64 3.49
N CYS A 265 -1.03 12.46 4.46
CA CYS A 265 -0.28 13.66 4.84
C CYS A 265 0.85 13.26 5.81
N VAL A 266 2.09 13.25 5.30
CA VAL A 266 3.29 12.88 6.08
C VAL A 266 3.79 14.02 6.97
N ARG A 267 4.89 13.82 7.71
CA ARG A 267 5.57 14.91 8.46
C ARG A 267 6.85 15.39 7.80
N ASN A 268 7.42 14.62 6.87
CA ASN A 268 8.55 15.03 6.04
C ASN A 268 8.42 14.39 4.65
N GLU A 269 8.61 15.14 3.56
CA GLU A 269 8.45 14.61 2.21
C GLU A 269 9.46 13.51 1.86
N ALA A 270 10.64 13.47 2.49
CA ALA A 270 11.55 12.34 2.38
C ALA A 270 10.88 11.01 2.78
N ASN A 271 9.95 11.06 3.75
CA ASN A 271 9.19 9.92 4.19
C ASN A 271 8.03 9.59 3.23
N ALA A 272 7.48 10.57 2.51
CA ALA A 272 6.47 10.33 1.48
C ALA A 272 7.03 9.50 0.30
N SER A 273 8.24 9.83 -0.19
CA SER A 273 8.86 9.03 -1.25
C SER A 273 9.27 7.63 -0.76
N LEU A 274 9.72 7.49 0.49
CA LEU A 274 9.97 6.16 1.09
C LEU A 274 8.68 5.34 1.28
N MET A 275 7.56 5.96 1.68
CA MET A 275 6.26 5.29 1.78
C MET A 275 5.73 4.86 0.40
N ALA A 276 5.86 5.70 -0.63
CA ALA A 276 5.50 5.34 -2.00
C ALA A 276 6.38 4.19 -2.54
N ALA A 277 7.69 4.22 -2.27
CA ALA A 277 8.58 3.10 -2.59
C ALA A 277 8.16 1.81 -1.85
N ALA A 278 7.79 1.89 -0.57
CA ALA A 278 7.32 0.74 0.18
C ALA A 278 5.98 0.17 -0.34
N GLU A 279 5.01 1.00 -0.73
CA GLU A 279 3.78 0.55 -1.39
C GLU A 279 4.07 -0.13 -2.74
N ALA A 280 4.95 0.45 -3.57
CA ALA A 280 5.35 -0.13 -4.84
C ALA A 280 6.07 -1.48 -4.66
N LYS A 281 6.96 -1.60 -3.66
CA LYS A 281 7.63 -2.87 -3.28
C LYS A 281 6.64 -3.91 -2.72
N LEU A 282 5.62 -3.47 -1.97
CA LEU A 282 4.58 -4.34 -1.43
C LEU A 282 3.63 -4.84 -2.52
N THR A 283 3.25 -4.02 -3.48
CA THR A 283 2.16 -4.35 -4.43
C THR A 283 2.62 -4.73 -5.82
N GLY A 284 3.81 -4.31 -6.25
CA GLY A 284 4.24 -4.32 -7.65
C GLY A 284 3.45 -3.35 -8.56
N ARG A 285 2.64 -2.45 -7.98
CA ARG A 285 1.77 -1.50 -8.70
C ARG A 285 2.25 -0.07 -8.54
N LEU A 286 1.77 0.80 -9.43
CA LEU A 286 2.05 2.22 -9.42
C LEU A 286 1.70 2.88 -8.07
N ALA A 287 2.71 3.39 -7.37
CA ALA A 287 2.53 4.26 -6.20
C ALA A 287 2.80 5.73 -6.56
N CYS A 288 2.29 6.66 -5.76
CA CYS A 288 2.48 8.10 -5.98
C CYS A 288 2.94 8.84 -4.73
N CYS A 289 3.92 9.74 -4.90
CA CYS A 289 4.26 10.75 -3.91
C CYS A 289 4.23 12.15 -4.53
N ILE A 290 3.86 13.16 -3.74
CA ILE A 290 3.81 14.56 -4.17
C ILE A 290 4.42 15.52 -3.15
N ALA A 291 5.02 16.61 -3.62
CA ALA A 291 5.57 17.66 -2.76
C ALA A 291 5.52 19.05 -3.43
N THR A 292 5.59 20.10 -2.62
CA THR A 292 5.69 21.48 -3.11
C THR A 292 7.09 21.77 -3.70
N SER A 293 7.21 22.89 -4.42
CA SER A 293 8.46 23.42 -4.96
C SER A 293 9.59 23.55 -3.95
N GLY A 294 10.83 23.53 -4.42
CA GLY A 294 12.02 23.85 -3.62
C GLY A 294 12.25 22.81 -2.51
N PRO A 295 12.23 23.17 -1.22
CA PRO A 295 12.60 22.27 -0.12
C PRO A 295 11.76 20.99 -0.07
N GLY A 296 10.45 21.06 -0.33
CA GLY A 296 9.58 19.88 -0.32
C GLY A 296 9.99 18.87 -1.39
N ALA A 297 10.35 19.34 -2.59
CA ALA A 297 10.88 18.50 -3.64
C ALA A 297 12.29 17.99 -3.33
N THR A 298 13.21 18.82 -2.83
CA THR A 298 14.56 18.35 -2.49
C THR A 298 14.53 17.24 -1.43
N ASN A 299 13.59 17.31 -0.49
CA ASN A 299 13.38 16.27 0.52
C ASN A 299 13.01 14.90 -0.09
N LEU A 300 12.23 14.86 -1.18
CA LEU A 300 11.82 13.58 -1.82
C LEU A 300 13.01 12.74 -2.31
N THR A 301 14.15 13.36 -2.63
CA THR A 301 15.27 12.77 -3.38
C THR A 301 15.65 11.36 -2.92
N THR A 302 15.87 11.13 -1.61
CA THR A 302 16.34 9.83 -1.08
C THR A 302 15.40 8.69 -1.44
N GLY A 303 14.09 8.83 -1.23
CA GLY A 303 13.11 7.80 -1.56
C GLY A 303 12.86 7.63 -3.07
N LEU A 304 13.12 8.66 -3.89
CA LEU A 304 13.09 8.50 -5.35
C LEU A 304 14.32 7.73 -5.86
N VAL A 305 15.50 7.97 -5.29
CA VAL A 305 16.72 7.19 -5.58
C VAL A 305 16.54 5.74 -5.15
N GLU A 306 15.96 5.48 -3.96
CA GLU A 306 15.56 4.13 -3.53
C GLU A 306 14.64 3.46 -4.56
N ALA A 307 13.57 4.14 -4.99
CA ALA A 307 12.63 3.61 -5.99
C ALA A 307 13.29 3.35 -7.36
N CYS A 308 14.24 4.18 -7.79
CA CYS A 308 15.04 3.96 -8.99
C CYS A 308 15.95 2.73 -8.86
N GLN A 309 16.66 2.60 -7.74
CA GLN A 309 17.59 1.48 -7.53
C GLN A 309 16.84 0.14 -7.44
N ASP A 310 15.76 0.09 -6.67
CA ASP A 310 14.93 -1.11 -6.46
C ASP A 310 13.94 -1.38 -7.60
N ARG A 311 13.97 -0.59 -8.69
CA ARG A 311 13.13 -0.74 -9.88
C ARG A 311 11.63 -0.80 -9.54
N LEU A 312 11.17 0.25 -8.88
CA LEU A 312 9.81 0.37 -8.37
C LEU A 312 8.99 1.35 -9.22
N PRO A 313 7.76 0.99 -9.65
CA PRO A 313 6.88 1.89 -10.40
C PRO A 313 6.35 3.01 -9.50
N VAL A 314 7.00 4.17 -9.50
CA VAL A 314 6.63 5.34 -8.69
C VAL A 314 6.47 6.57 -9.58
N VAL A 315 5.36 7.30 -9.42
CA VAL A 315 5.17 8.64 -10.01
C VAL A 315 5.33 9.70 -8.93
N CYS A 316 6.34 10.55 -9.10
CA CYS A 316 6.55 11.75 -8.31
C CYS A 316 5.94 12.96 -9.04
N LEU A 317 5.09 13.73 -8.37
CA LEU A 317 4.63 15.03 -8.88
C LEU A 317 5.08 16.15 -7.96
N THR A 318 5.76 17.16 -8.49
CA THR A 318 6.16 18.34 -7.72
C THR A 318 5.43 19.60 -8.16
N GLY A 319 5.19 20.48 -7.20
CA GLY A 319 4.71 21.83 -7.47
C GLY A 319 5.84 22.71 -8.02
N LEU A 320 5.50 23.60 -8.95
CA LEU A 320 6.34 24.71 -9.37
C LEU A 320 5.61 26.04 -9.16
N LYS A 321 6.39 27.11 -9.06
CA LYS A 321 5.86 28.48 -9.13
C LYS A 321 5.13 28.74 -10.46
N PRO A 322 4.28 29.79 -10.55
CA PRO A 322 3.68 30.19 -11.81
C PRO A 322 4.76 30.40 -12.87
N ARG A 323 4.52 29.98 -14.12
CA ARG A 323 5.53 29.98 -15.21
C ARG A 323 6.25 31.31 -15.41
N GLN A 324 5.58 32.43 -15.18
CA GLN A 324 6.14 33.78 -15.26
C GLN A 324 7.22 34.11 -14.22
N SER A 325 7.37 33.29 -13.17
CA SER A 325 8.28 33.48 -12.04
C SER A 325 9.36 32.38 -11.93
N LEU A 326 9.48 31.50 -12.93
CA LEU A 326 10.47 30.44 -12.97
C LEU A 326 11.83 30.94 -13.45
N HIS A 327 12.91 30.40 -12.87
CA HIS A 327 14.31 30.69 -13.23
C HIS A 327 14.76 32.14 -12.96
N PHE A 328 14.09 32.84 -12.05
CA PHE A 328 14.48 34.17 -11.56
C PHE A 328 15.17 34.12 -10.19
N ALA A 329 15.52 32.92 -9.69
CA ALA A 329 16.16 32.69 -8.38
C ALA A 329 15.35 33.25 -7.20
N GLU A 330 14.01 33.25 -7.34
CA GLU A 330 13.10 33.68 -6.30
C GLU A 330 12.94 32.61 -5.19
N PHE A 331 12.19 32.94 -4.14
CA PHE A 331 11.77 32.02 -3.08
C PHE A 331 11.32 30.64 -3.63
N GLN A 332 11.96 29.56 -3.19
CA GLN A 332 11.71 28.15 -3.58
C GLN A 332 11.86 27.82 -5.09
N ASP A 333 12.52 28.67 -5.87
CA ASP A 333 12.87 28.38 -7.27
C ASP A 333 14.08 27.44 -7.31
N VAL A 334 13.85 26.17 -7.67
CA VAL A 334 14.87 25.11 -7.79
C VAL A 334 14.63 24.35 -9.08
N ASP A 335 15.73 24.03 -9.78
CA ASP A 335 15.75 23.17 -10.97
C ASP A 335 15.53 21.69 -10.58
N GLN A 336 14.26 21.38 -10.29
CA GLN A 336 13.81 20.09 -9.78
C GLN A 336 13.97 18.97 -10.82
N SER A 337 13.71 19.26 -12.09
CA SER A 337 13.86 18.26 -13.16
C SER A 337 15.31 17.79 -13.27
N ARG A 338 16.30 18.70 -13.28
CA ARG A 338 17.72 18.33 -13.28
C ARG A 338 18.18 17.69 -11.98
N LEU A 339 17.67 18.12 -10.83
CA LEU A 339 18.00 17.50 -9.54
C LEU A 339 17.68 16.00 -9.54
N PHE A 340 16.45 15.64 -9.89
CA PHE A 340 16.03 14.24 -9.88
C PHE A 340 16.64 13.43 -11.03
N ALA A 341 16.87 14.04 -12.20
CA ALA A 341 17.63 13.41 -13.27
C ALA A 341 19.07 13.07 -12.83
N GLY A 342 19.73 13.97 -12.09
CA GLY A 342 21.03 13.73 -11.45
C GLY A 342 21.00 12.64 -10.39
N GLY A 343 19.85 12.45 -9.72
CA GLY A 343 19.58 11.32 -8.84
C GLY A 343 19.27 9.99 -9.54
N GLY A 344 19.22 9.96 -10.88
CA GLY A 344 18.94 8.76 -11.66
C GLY A 344 17.47 8.51 -12.00
N VAL A 345 16.58 9.49 -11.75
CA VAL A 345 15.18 9.43 -12.22
C VAL A 345 15.15 9.62 -13.73
N SER A 346 14.97 8.51 -14.46
CA SER A 346 15.17 8.41 -15.91
C SER A 346 14.20 9.25 -16.76
N PHE A 347 13.01 9.53 -16.23
CA PHE A 347 12.04 10.44 -16.81
C PHE A 347 11.74 11.53 -15.77
N SER A 348 12.27 12.73 -15.97
CA SER A 348 12.13 13.88 -15.07
C SER A 348 11.94 15.15 -15.90
N VAL A 349 10.73 15.72 -15.91
CA VAL A 349 10.34 16.76 -16.89
C VAL A 349 9.51 17.87 -16.23
N ASP A 350 9.77 19.13 -16.62
CA ASP A 350 8.95 20.28 -16.24
C ASP A 350 7.79 20.48 -17.25
N VAL A 351 6.56 20.58 -16.76
CA VAL A 351 5.35 20.71 -17.60
C VAL A 351 5.15 22.17 -18.02
N ALA A 352 5.48 22.48 -19.27
CA ALA A 352 5.45 23.86 -19.79
C ALA A 352 4.03 24.44 -20.02
N SER A 353 3.00 23.61 -20.25
CA SER A 353 1.64 24.09 -20.51
C SER A 353 0.55 23.05 -20.22
N PRO A 354 -0.73 23.47 -20.11
CA PRO A 354 -1.85 22.53 -19.95
C PRO A 354 -1.94 21.52 -21.09
N GLU A 355 -1.61 21.93 -22.32
CA GLU A 355 -1.65 21.09 -23.53
C GLU A 355 -0.60 19.98 -23.51
N SER A 356 0.59 20.24 -22.96
CA SER A 356 1.66 19.23 -22.86
C SER A 356 1.50 18.29 -21.66
N LEU A 357 0.74 18.68 -20.63
CA LEU A 357 0.51 17.86 -19.43
C LEU A 357 -0.03 16.46 -19.74
N ILE A 358 -1.07 16.37 -20.58
CA ILE A 358 -1.74 15.08 -20.86
C ILE A 358 -0.75 14.07 -21.45
N PRO A 359 -0.08 14.32 -22.60
CA PRO A 359 0.88 13.37 -23.15
C PRO A 359 2.04 13.09 -22.18
N LEU A 360 2.59 14.11 -21.50
CA LEU A 360 3.65 13.90 -20.52
C LEU A 360 3.24 12.97 -19.36
N LEU A 361 2.03 13.09 -18.81
CA LEU A 361 1.53 12.16 -17.80
C LEU A 361 1.29 10.76 -18.37
N ARG A 362 0.83 10.64 -19.63
CA ARG A 362 0.68 9.34 -20.28
C ARG A 362 2.02 8.63 -20.39
N ASP A 363 3.03 9.34 -20.86
CA ASP A 363 4.36 8.79 -21.11
C ASP A 363 5.06 8.50 -19.77
N ALA A 364 4.95 9.38 -18.78
CA ALA A 364 5.47 9.17 -17.42
C ALA A 364 4.85 7.91 -16.77
N VAL A 365 3.53 7.79 -16.71
CA VAL A 365 2.87 6.61 -16.12
C VAL A 365 3.18 5.34 -16.90
N SER A 366 3.16 5.40 -18.24
CA SER A 366 3.54 4.27 -19.10
C SER A 366 4.98 3.82 -18.81
N THR A 367 5.91 4.77 -18.68
CA THR A 367 7.32 4.51 -18.36
C THR A 367 7.48 3.89 -16.98
N ALA A 368 6.86 4.47 -15.96
CA ALA A 368 6.90 3.98 -14.58
C ALA A 368 6.43 2.52 -14.49
N VAL A 369 5.28 2.19 -15.11
CA VAL A 369 4.68 0.85 -15.08
C VAL A 369 5.45 -0.15 -15.94
N THR A 370 5.79 0.20 -17.19
CA THR A 370 6.39 -0.76 -18.14
C THR A 370 7.86 -1.03 -17.88
N GLN A 371 8.63 -0.03 -17.46
CA GLN A 371 10.05 -0.17 -17.15
C GLN A 371 10.31 -0.48 -15.67
N ARG A 372 9.26 -0.41 -14.82
CA ARG A 372 9.31 -0.47 -13.35
C ARG A 372 10.38 0.48 -12.82
N THR A 373 10.10 1.78 -12.91
CA THR A 373 11.03 2.85 -12.52
C THR A 373 10.29 4.00 -11.85
N CYS A 374 11.02 4.79 -11.06
CA CYS A 374 10.53 6.10 -10.66
C CYS A 374 10.54 7.06 -11.87
N VAL A 375 9.55 7.93 -11.92
CA VAL A 375 9.43 9.05 -12.87
C VAL A 375 9.00 10.32 -12.11
N HIS A 376 9.25 11.48 -12.68
CA HIS A 376 8.97 12.78 -12.10
C HIS A 376 8.35 13.76 -13.10
N LEU A 377 7.32 14.49 -12.67
CA LEU A 377 6.78 15.66 -13.35
C LEU A 377 6.72 16.85 -12.40
N ALA A 378 7.37 17.95 -12.76
CA ALA A 378 7.20 19.23 -12.07
C ALA A 378 6.15 20.07 -12.77
N ILE A 379 5.14 20.56 -12.05
CA ILE A 379 3.94 21.15 -12.63
C ILE A 379 3.74 22.56 -12.06
N PRO A 380 3.87 23.62 -12.87
CA PRO A 380 3.60 25.00 -12.43
C PRO A 380 2.18 25.14 -11.88
N VAL A 381 2.02 25.84 -10.76
CA VAL A 381 0.71 25.98 -10.10
C VAL A 381 -0.34 26.66 -10.99
N ASP A 382 0.07 27.51 -11.93
CA ASP A 382 -0.82 28.10 -12.94
C ASP A 382 -1.21 27.10 -14.05
N VAL A 383 -0.40 26.07 -14.29
CA VAL A 383 -0.78 24.92 -15.15
C VAL A 383 -1.69 23.96 -14.38
N GLN A 384 -1.39 23.67 -13.11
CA GLN A 384 -2.22 22.79 -12.26
C GLN A 384 -3.68 23.29 -12.16
N ALA A 385 -3.87 24.61 -12.03
CA ALA A 385 -5.18 25.25 -11.93
C ALA A 385 -5.80 25.65 -13.29
N ALA A 386 -5.09 25.46 -14.41
CA ALA A 386 -5.62 25.78 -15.73
C ALA A 386 -6.65 24.72 -16.19
N PRO A 387 -7.62 25.08 -17.05
CA PRO A 387 -8.52 24.12 -17.65
C PRO A 387 -7.76 23.00 -18.40
N ALA A 388 -8.13 21.75 -18.12
CA ALA A 388 -7.63 20.58 -18.81
C ALA A 388 -7.93 20.68 -20.31
N PRO A 389 -6.96 20.43 -21.20
CA PRO A 389 -7.09 20.67 -22.64
C PRO A 389 -8.02 19.67 -23.35
N LEU A 390 -8.45 18.61 -22.67
CA LEU A 390 -9.36 17.58 -23.20
C LEU A 390 -10.44 17.22 -22.15
N PRO A 391 -11.66 16.87 -22.59
CA PRO A 391 -12.67 16.33 -21.69
C PRO A 391 -12.19 15.01 -21.06
N PHE A 392 -12.62 14.75 -19.82
CA PHE A 392 -12.34 13.49 -19.12
C PHE A 392 -12.73 12.28 -19.97
N LYS A 393 -11.72 11.58 -20.49
CA LYS A 393 -11.83 10.24 -21.07
C LYS A 393 -11.03 9.31 -20.17
N ARG A 394 -11.56 8.11 -19.89
CA ARG A 394 -10.86 7.10 -19.10
C ARG A 394 -9.44 6.90 -19.62
N PHE A 395 -8.48 6.98 -18.72
CA PHE A 395 -7.08 6.78 -19.05
C PHE A 395 -6.80 5.27 -19.09
N CYS A 396 -6.30 4.77 -20.22
CA CYS A 396 -6.17 3.33 -20.45
C CYS A 396 -5.04 2.65 -19.65
N ALA A 397 -4.44 3.31 -18.65
CA ALA A 397 -3.29 2.80 -17.92
C ALA A 397 -3.61 1.61 -17.01
N ALA A 398 -4.80 1.50 -16.40
CA ALA A 398 -5.18 0.27 -15.69
C ALA A 398 -5.10 -0.95 -16.61
N ALA A 399 -5.61 -0.83 -17.85
CA ALA A 399 -5.50 -1.92 -18.83
C ALA A 399 -4.06 -2.19 -19.27
N ALA A 400 -3.16 -1.20 -19.25
CA ALA A 400 -1.73 -1.39 -19.48
C ALA A 400 -1.04 -2.07 -18.28
N GLN A 401 -1.30 -1.61 -17.05
CA GLN A 401 -0.79 -2.21 -15.82
C GLN A 401 -1.27 -3.65 -15.65
N GLU A 402 -2.55 -3.93 -15.91
CA GLU A 402 -3.07 -5.29 -15.96
C GLU A 402 -2.40 -6.14 -17.05
N ARG A 403 -2.06 -5.59 -18.22
CA ARG A 403 -1.36 -6.33 -19.29
C ARG A 403 0.10 -6.61 -18.96
N VAL A 404 0.78 -5.70 -18.26
CA VAL A 404 2.15 -5.88 -17.75
C VAL A 404 2.17 -6.86 -16.57
N MET A 405 1.15 -6.84 -15.72
CA MET A 405 0.98 -7.74 -14.58
C MET A 405 0.20 -9.03 -14.93
N ARG A 406 -0.14 -9.26 -16.20
CA ARG A 406 -0.78 -10.51 -16.64
C ARG A 406 0.23 -11.64 -16.53
N ARG A 407 -0.23 -12.80 -16.06
CA ARG A 407 0.60 -14.00 -16.04
C ARG A 407 0.67 -14.58 -17.45
N TRP A 408 1.80 -14.39 -18.09
CA TRP A 408 2.15 -15.09 -19.33
C TRP A 408 2.89 -16.38 -18.94
N GLY A 409 2.55 -17.48 -19.60
CA GLY A 409 3.27 -18.74 -19.42
C GLY A 409 4.73 -18.60 -19.87
N PRO A 410 5.67 -19.31 -19.24
CA PRO A 410 7.04 -19.37 -19.72
C PRO A 410 7.13 -20.05 -21.09
N ASP A 411 8.22 -19.83 -21.81
CA ASP A 411 8.54 -20.68 -22.96
C ASP A 411 8.75 -22.14 -22.51
N ALA A 412 7.97 -23.05 -23.11
CA ALA A 412 7.98 -24.47 -22.77
C ALA A 412 9.30 -25.15 -23.17
N GLU A 413 9.96 -24.69 -24.24
CA GLU A 413 11.27 -25.24 -24.64
C GLU A 413 12.35 -24.85 -23.64
N ALA A 414 12.46 -23.56 -23.28
CA ALA A 414 13.36 -23.11 -22.23
C ALA A 414 13.13 -23.84 -20.89
N VAL A 415 11.88 -24.05 -20.44
CA VAL A 415 11.62 -24.81 -19.19
C VAL A 415 12.03 -26.29 -19.33
N ALA A 416 11.86 -26.92 -20.50
CA ALA A 416 12.32 -28.28 -20.75
C ALA A 416 13.87 -28.40 -20.75
N ASN A 417 14.57 -27.40 -21.29
CA ASN A 417 16.02 -27.27 -21.21
C ASN A 417 16.48 -27.15 -19.74
N VAL A 418 15.83 -26.28 -18.95
CA VAL A 418 16.12 -26.15 -17.51
C VAL A 418 15.87 -27.45 -16.76
N ALA A 419 14.78 -28.18 -17.05
CA ALA A 419 14.53 -29.48 -16.43
C ALA A 419 15.65 -30.50 -16.74
N THR A 420 16.27 -30.41 -17.92
CA THR A 420 17.44 -31.22 -18.28
C THR A 420 18.69 -30.82 -17.49
N LEU A 421 18.95 -29.52 -17.33
CA LEU A 421 20.04 -28.99 -16.48
C LEU A 421 19.88 -29.38 -15.00
N VAL A 422 18.65 -29.33 -14.48
CA VAL A 422 18.29 -29.74 -13.11
C VAL A 422 18.48 -31.24 -12.91
N ARG A 423 18.14 -32.08 -13.89
CA ARG A 423 18.41 -33.53 -13.80
C ARG A 423 19.91 -33.83 -13.79
N ALA A 424 20.71 -33.08 -14.56
CA ALA A 424 22.16 -33.26 -14.67
C ALA A 424 22.97 -32.72 -13.46
N SER A 425 22.41 -31.81 -12.67
CA SER A 425 23.14 -31.16 -11.56
C SER A 425 22.76 -31.76 -10.19
N PRO A 426 23.67 -32.40 -9.44
CA PRO A 426 23.42 -32.83 -8.05
C PRO A 426 23.29 -31.69 -7.03
N ARG A 427 23.98 -30.56 -7.23
CA ARG A 427 24.06 -29.44 -6.27
C ARG A 427 23.38 -28.19 -6.82
N ILE A 428 22.08 -28.09 -6.59
CA ILE A 428 21.23 -27.01 -7.10
C ILE A 428 20.83 -26.10 -5.94
N VAL A 429 20.84 -24.79 -6.14
CA VAL A 429 20.28 -23.78 -5.24
C VAL A 429 19.14 -23.06 -5.94
N ILE A 430 18.01 -22.86 -5.26
CA ILE A 430 16.94 -21.96 -5.69
C ILE A 430 17.14 -20.63 -4.96
N ALA A 431 17.28 -19.53 -5.70
CA ALA A 431 17.44 -18.19 -5.14
C ALA A 431 16.23 -17.32 -5.50
N LEU A 432 15.56 -16.76 -4.49
CA LEU A 432 14.37 -15.92 -4.64
C LEU A 432 14.71 -14.45 -4.29
N GLY A 433 14.36 -13.50 -5.15
CA GLY A 433 14.54 -12.06 -4.92
C GLY A 433 13.24 -11.25 -4.97
N ALA A 434 13.32 -9.94 -4.77
CA ALA A 434 12.20 -8.98 -4.76
C ALA A 434 11.00 -9.32 -5.66
N LYS A 435 11.22 -9.66 -6.93
CA LYS A 435 10.11 -9.94 -7.86
C LYS A 435 9.39 -11.26 -7.55
N ALA A 436 10.12 -12.28 -7.09
CA ALA A 436 9.50 -13.50 -6.57
C ALA A 436 8.69 -13.25 -5.29
N ALA A 437 9.01 -12.21 -4.50
CA ALA A 437 8.24 -11.83 -3.32
C ALA A 437 6.80 -11.34 -3.63
N LEU A 438 6.50 -11.03 -4.89
CA LEU A 438 5.16 -10.71 -5.40
C LEU A 438 4.36 -11.95 -5.83
N CYS A 439 5.00 -13.12 -5.88
CA CYS A 439 4.45 -14.37 -6.41
C CYS A 439 3.89 -15.30 -5.32
N CYS A 440 3.31 -16.44 -5.72
CA CYS A 440 2.83 -17.44 -4.76
C CYS A 440 3.97 -18.35 -4.27
N GLY A 441 4.27 -18.32 -2.98
CA GLY A 441 5.32 -19.14 -2.37
C GLY A 441 5.16 -20.65 -2.54
N SER A 442 3.93 -21.16 -2.69
CA SER A 442 3.66 -22.61 -2.83
C SER A 442 4.40 -23.23 -4.01
N SER A 443 4.55 -22.48 -5.10
CA SER A 443 5.17 -22.93 -6.35
C SER A 443 6.67 -23.17 -6.18
N PHE A 444 7.37 -22.24 -5.52
CA PHE A 444 8.78 -22.41 -5.18
C PHE A 444 8.99 -23.53 -4.15
N ALA A 445 8.10 -23.67 -3.17
CA ALA A 445 8.15 -24.76 -2.20
C ALA A 445 7.90 -26.15 -2.84
N ARG A 446 7.05 -26.24 -3.87
CA ARG A 446 6.85 -27.46 -4.66
C ARG A 446 8.07 -27.77 -5.51
N LEU A 447 8.59 -26.78 -6.25
CA LEU A 447 9.80 -26.90 -7.06
C LEU A 447 11.01 -27.38 -6.23
N ALA A 448 11.23 -26.79 -5.05
CA ALA A 448 12.32 -27.17 -4.15
C ALA A 448 12.29 -28.67 -3.78
N ARG A 449 11.10 -29.23 -3.54
CA ARG A 449 10.94 -30.67 -3.25
C ARG A 449 11.21 -31.53 -4.48
N GLN A 450 10.70 -31.16 -5.65
CA GLN A 450 10.94 -31.93 -6.89
C GLN A 450 12.40 -31.86 -7.37
N ALA A 451 13.05 -30.71 -7.24
CA ALA A 451 14.46 -30.52 -7.56
C ALA A 451 15.41 -31.12 -6.49
N CYS A 452 14.89 -31.40 -5.28
CA CYS A 452 15.69 -31.68 -4.07
C CYS A 452 16.71 -30.57 -3.79
N ALA A 453 16.27 -29.31 -3.84
CA ALA A 453 17.09 -28.11 -3.74
C ALA A 453 16.70 -27.27 -2.50
N PRO A 454 17.67 -26.61 -1.84
CA PRO A 454 17.40 -25.60 -0.82
C PRO A 454 16.95 -24.29 -1.48
N ILE A 455 16.09 -23.56 -0.78
CA ILE A 455 15.64 -22.21 -1.09
C ILE A 455 16.47 -21.23 -0.27
N LEU A 456 17.05 -20.24 -0.95
CA LEU A 456 17.71 -19.07 -0.37
C LEU A 456 16.96 -17.80 -0.80
N TYR A 457 16.96 -16.79 0.06
CA TYR A 457 16.27 -15.53 -0.18
C TYR A 457 17.26 -14.36 -0.23
N ARG A 458 16.99 -13.33 -1.03
CA ARG A 458 17.37 -11.97 -0.64
C ARG A 458 16.44 -11.53 0.50
N LEU A 459 16.85 -10.57 1.33
CA LEU A 459 16.06 -10.18 2.50
C LEU A 459 14.65 -9.65 2.13
N ASP A 460 14.49 -8.97 0.99
CA ASP A 460 13.18 -8.54 0.47
C ASP A 460 12.25 -9.69 -0.01
N ALA A 461 12.77 -10.92 -0.14
CA ALA A 461 12.01 -12.14 -0.40
C ALA A 461 11.86 -13.05 0.83
N LYS A 462 12.40 -12.63 1.99
CA LYS A 462 12.29 -13.36 3.27
C LYS A 462 10.82 -13.62 3.63
N GLY A 463 10.51 -14.83 4.09
CA GLY A 463 9.15 -15.27 4.41
C GLY A 463 8.20 -15.53 3.23
N LEU A 464 8.66 -15.49 1.96
CA LEU A 464 7.84 -15.85 0.79
C LEU A 464 7.36 -17.32 0.86
N VAL A 465 8.27 -18.22 1.25
CA VAL A 465 7.94 -19.56 1.74
C VAL A 465 8.12 -19.53 3.26
N ASP A 466 7.30 -20.30 3.96
CA ASP A 466 7.39 -20.49 5.42
C ASP A 466 8.81 -20.94 5.80
N GLU A 467 9.50 -20.16 6.62
CA GLU A 467 10.88 -20.46 7.01
C GLU A 467 11.00 -21.62 8.00
N HIS A 468 9.87 -22.17 8.47
CA HIS A 468 9.85 -23.47 9.15
C HIS A 468 9.85 -24.66 8.16
N ASP A 469 9.73 -24.43 6.85
CA ASP A 469 9.93 -25.50 5.86
C ASP A 469 11.40 -25.94 5.85
N PRO A 470 11.72 -27.24 5.94
CA PRO A 470 13.10 -27.70 6.07
C PRO A 470 13.97 -27.47 4.83
N LEU A 471 13.40 -26.95 3.73
CA LEU A 471 14.16 -26.49 2.56
C LEU A 471 14.38 -24.97 2.52
N ALA A 472 13.89 -24.21 3.49
CA ALA A 472 14.20 -22.78 3.64
C ALA A 472 15.54 -22.61 4.38
N PHE A 473 16.62 -22.33 3.63
CA PHE A 473 17.97 -22.12 4.18
C PHE A 473 18.29 -20.62 4.36
N GLY A 474 17.24 -19.80 4.55
CA GLY A 474 17.33 -18.40 4.97
C GLY A 474 17.99 -17.44 3.96
N VAL A 475 18.40 -16.29 4.48
CA VAL A 475 18.86 -15.15 3.66
C VAL A 475 20.32 -15.32 3.23
N VAL A 476 20.55 -15.12 1.93
CA VAL A 476 21.87 -14.96 1.32
C VAL A 476 22.07 -13.51 0.90
N GLY A 477 23.09 -12.88 1.47
CA GLY A 477 23.45 -11.50 1.16
C GLY A 477 22.65 -10.49 1.96
N VAL A 478 23.35 -9.74 2.82
CA VAL A 478 22.79 -8.55 3.49
C VAL A 478 23.89 -7.49 3.55
N HIS A 479 23.62 -6.27 3.07
CA HIS A 479 24.60 -5.18 2.96
C HIS A 479 25.94 -5.61 2.31
N GLY A 480 25.89 -6.41 1.24
CA GLY A 480 27.08 -6.88 0.51
C GLY A 480 27.92 -7.96 1.23
N LYS A 481 27.53 -8.43 2.42
CA LYS A 481 28.21 -9.52 3.14
C LYS A 481 27.55 -10.87 2.85
N PRO A 482 28.29 -11.99 2.87
CA PRO A 482 27.68 -13.33 2.82
C PRO A 482 26.62 -13.46 3.94
N GLY A 483 25.51 -14.12 3.60
CA GLY A 483 24.36 -14.30 4.51
C GLY A 483 24.63 -15.32 5.60
N LEU A 484 23.61 -16.10 5.98
CA LEU A 484 23.78 -17.22 6.92
C LEU A 484 24.94 -18.14 6.50
N GLU A 485 25.76 -18.62 7.44
CA GLU A 485 26.95 -19.44 7.14
C GLU A 485 26.58 -20.69 6.30
N HIS A 486 25.42 -21.30 6.59
CA HIS A 486 24.90 -22.43 5.82
C HIS A 486 24.44 -22.05 4.40
N ALA A 487 23.82 -20.86 4.23
CA ALA A 487 23.43 -20.34 2.92
C ALA A 487 24.67 -20.07 2.06
N ALA A 488 25.68 -19.41 2.64
CA ALA A 488 26.96 -19.14 1.98
C ALA A 488 27.71 -20.43 1.62
N ALA A 489 27.72 -21.43 2.51
CA ALA A 489 28.33 -22.73 2.25
C ALA A 489 27.65 -23.47 1.07
N LEU A 490 26.31 -23.49 1.03
CA LEU A 490 25.54 -24.07 -0.08
C LEU A 490 25.83 -23.35 -1.40
N VAL A 491 25.78 -22.01 -1.43
CA VAL A 491 26.13 -21.23 -2.64
C VAL A 491 27.55 -21.53 -3.10
N SER A 492 28.55 -21.41 -2.23
CA SER A 492 29.97 -21.59 -2.59
C SER A 492 30.32 -22.96 -3.20
N THR A 493 29.44 -23.95 -3.04
CA THR A 493 29.61 -25.32 -3.56
C THR A 493 28.52 -25.73 -4.56
N ALA A 494 27.61 -24.83 -4.92
CA ALA A 494 26.56 -25.07 -5.90
C ALA A 494 27.14 -25.26 -7.30
N GLU A 495 26.51 -26.13 -8.07
CA GLU A 495 26.83 -26.34 -9.49
C GLU A 495 25.87 -25.54 -10.39
N LEU A 496 24.64 -25.34 -9.94
CA LEU A 496 23.57 -24.65 -10.66
C LEU A 496 22.74 -23.77 -9.69
N VAL A 497 22.58 -22.50 -10.02
CA VAL A 497 21.69 -21.56 -9.33
C VAL A 497 20.47 -21.28 -10.21
N LEU A 498 19.28 -21.54 -9.69
CA LEU A 498 18.00 -21.16 -10.30
C LEU A 498 17.56 -19.83 -9.68
N ALA A 499 17.78 -18.72 -10.39
CA ALA A 499 17.58 -17.37 -9.88
C ALA A 499 16.23 -16.80 -10.33
N PHE A 500 15.25 -16.72 -9.42
CA PHE A 500 13.90 -16.20 -9.68
C PHE A 500 13.75 -14.76 -9.19
N GLY A 501 13.59 -13.82 -10.12
CA GLY A 501 13.36 -12.41 -9.76
C GLY A 501 14.52 -11.78 -8.98
N VAL A 502 15.72 -12.35 -9.13
CA VAL A 502 16.96 -11.86 -8.54
C VAL A 502 17.50 -10.71 -9.41
N GLU A 503 18.16 -9.75 -8.77
CA GLU A 503 18.42 -8.44 -9.38
C GLU A 503 19.80 -7.87 -9.04
N ASP A 504 20.45 -8.40 -8.00
CA ASP A 504 21.90 -8.53 -7.90
C ASP A 504 22.21 -10.01 -7.67
N HIS A 505 23.08 -10.57 -8.53
CA HIS A 505 23.47 -11.98 -8.50
C HIS A 505 24.90 -12.15 -7.97
N SER A 506 25.60 -11.07 -7.62
CA SER A 506 27.03 -11.10 -7.29
C SER A 506 27.31 -12.06 -6.12
N LEU A 507 26.48 -12.02 -5.07
CA LEU A 507 26.61 -12.89 -3.89
C LEU A 507 26.14 -14.34 -4.11
N LEU A 508 25.50 -14.63 -5.25
CA LEU A 508 25.05 -15.98 -5.63
C LEU A 508 25.97 -16.65 -6.66
N LEU A 509 26.68 -15.85 -7.47
CA LEU A 509 27.40 -16.33 -8.64
C LEU A 509 28.91 -16.12 -8.57
N CYS A 510 29.38 -15.12 -7.81
CA CYS A 510 30.77 -14.70 -7.86
C CYS A 510 31.62 -15.28 -6.72
N ASN A 511 32.92 -15.43 -7.01
CA ASN A 511 33.93 -15.47 -5.95
C ASN A 511 34.19 -14.07 -5.38
N ASN A 512 35.03 -13.97 -4.35
CA ASN A 512 35.41 -12.69 -3.71
C ASN A 512 36.10 -11.69 -4.65
N ALA A 513 36.55 -12.11 -5.83
CA ALA A 513 37.14 -11.27 -6.86
C ALA A 513 36.12 -10.84 -7.95
N GLY A 514 34.84 -11.16 -7.78
CA GLY A 514 33.76 -10.76 -8.70
C GLY A 514 33.58 -11.65 -9.93
N PHE A 515 34.37 -12.70 -10.10
CA PHE A 515 34.25 -13.62 -11.24
C PHE A 515 33.15 -14.66 -11.02
N GLN A 516 32.29 -14.85 -12.02
CA GLN A 516 31.26 -15.89 -12.00
C GLN A 516 31.88 -17.28 -11.96
N ILE A 517 31.55 -18.05 -10.92
CA ILE A 517 32.03 -19.42 -10.66
C ILE A 517 30.91 -20.48 -10.66
N HIS A 518 29.64 -20.06 -10.74
CA HIS A 518 28.47 -20.93 -10.76
C HIS A 518 27.69 -20.82 -12.09
N LYS A 519 27.09 -21.92 -12.56
CA LYS A 519 26.10 -21.86 -13.65
C LYS A 519 24.82 -21.23 -13.13
N MET A 520 24.18 -20.39 -13.93
CA MET A 520 22.90 -19.77 -13.62
C MET A 520 21.83 -20.17 -14.64
N VAL A 521 20.61 -20.40 -14.17
CA VAL A 521 19.38 -20.17 -14.96
C VAL A 521 18.73 -18.91 -14.42
N GLU A 522 18.43 -17.96 -15.29
CA GLU A 522 17.79 -16.70 -14.92
C GLU A 522 16.30 -16.76 -15.27
N PHE A 523 15.43 -16.59 -14.27
CA PHE A 523 13.98 -16.49 -14.45
C PHE A 523 13.56 -15.04 -14.24
N ALA A 524 13.01 -14.44 -15.29
CA ALA A 524 12.63 -13.03 -15.34
C ALA A 524 11.22 -12.86 -15.89
N GLU A 525 10.47 -11.87 -15.40
CA GLU A 525 9.11 -11.59 -15.91
C GLU A 525 9.14 -10.98 -17.32
N THR A 526 10.19 -10.20 -17.63
CA THR A 526 10.35 -9.53 -18.93
C THR A 526 11.79 -9.58 -19.42
N ALA A 527 12.01 -9.46 -20.74
CA ALA A 527 13.35 -9.39 -21.31
C ALA A 527 14.15 -8.15 -20.86
N LEU A 528 13.49 -7.07 -20.40
CA LEU A 528 14.13 -5.86 -19.85
C LEU A 528 14.77 -6.10 -18.47
N ASP A 529 14.38 -7.19 -17.82
CA ASP A 529 14.88 -7.56 -16.49
C ASP A 529 16.17 -8.37 -16.55
N VAL A 530 16.45 -9.04 -17.67
CA VAL A 530 17.62 -9.90 -17.84
C VAL A 530 18.92 -9.08 -17.70
N LYS A 531 19.87 -9.55 -16.89
CA LYS A 531 21.11 -8.82 -16.60
C LYS A 531 22.30 -9.38 -17.36
N GLY A 532 22.71 -8.69 -18.44
CA GLY A 532 23.93 -8.98 -19.19
C GLY A 532 25.27 -8.84 -18.44
N ARG A 533 25.26 -8.67 -17.11
CA ARG A 533 26.47 -8.67 -16.26
C ARG A 533 27.02 -10.09 -16.03
N PHE A 534 26.14 -11.10 -16.05
CA PHE A 534 26.50 -12.50 -15.81
C PHE A 534 25.97 -13.38 -16.94
N ARG A 535 26.65 -14.50 -17.19
CA ARG A 535 26.26 -15.45 -18.24
C ARG A 535 25.26 -16.46 -17.66
N ALA A 536 23.99 -16.30 -18.00
CA ALA A 536 23.01 -17.37 -17.90
C ALA A 536 23.40 -18.54 -18.83
N VAL A 537 23.13 -19.77 -18.40
CA VAL A 537 23.17 -20.97 -19.26
C VAL A 537 21.87 -21.13 -20.02
N GLU A 538 20.77 -20.74 -19.40
CA GLU A 538 19.43 -20.66 -19.99
C GLU A 538 18.67 -19.49 -19.34
N THR A 539 17.77 -18.83 -20.09
CA THR A 539 16.96 -17.72 -19.60
C THR A 539 15.49 -17.98 -19.86
N VAL A 540 14.68 -18.01 -18.79
CA VAL A 540 13.24 -18.25 -18.88
C VAL A 540 12.49 -16.94 -18.65
N ILE A 541 11.79 -16.47 -19.69
CA ILE A 541 10.92 -15.28 -19.60
C ILE A 541 9.47 -15.72 -19.34
N GLY A 542 8.84 -15.21 -18.29
CA GLY A 542 7.44 -15.49 -17.95
C GLY A 542 7.12 -15.23 -16.47
N ASP A 543 5.86 -15.46 -16.07
CA ASP A 543 5.46 -15.36 -14.65
C ASP A 543 6.26 -16.36 -13.79
N LEU A 544 6.94 -15.85 -12.75
CA LEU A 544 7.94 -16.62 -12.00
C LEU A 544 7.34 -17.82 -11.25
N ALA A 545 6.11 -17.69 -10.73
CA ALA A 545 5.40 -18.80 -10.09
C ALA A 545 4.99 -19.86 -11.13
N THR A 546 4.45 -19.43 -12.27
CA THR A 546 4.05 -20.31 -13.37
C THR A 546 5.25 -21.07 -13.95
N ALA A 547 6.41 -20.41 -14.05
CA ALA A 547 7.67 -21.05 -14.42
C ALA A 547 8.15 -22.08 -13.38
N ALA A 548 7.99 -21.79 -12.08
CA ALA A 548 8.31 -22.73 -11.01
C ALA A 548 7.37 -23.95 -10.99
N GLU A 549 6.06 -23.77 -11.20
CA GLU A 549 5.09 -24.87 -11.33
C GLU A 549 5.38 -25.73 -12.56
N ALA A 550 5.55 -25.13 -13.74
CA ALA A 550 5.80 -25.86 -14.98
C ALA A 550 7.11 -26.69 -14.91
N LEU A 551 8.15 -26.14 -14.27
CA LEU A 551 9.38 -26.88 -14.01
C LEU A 551 9.14 -28.03 -13.01
N ALA A 552 8.35 -27.80 -11.95
CA ALA A 552 7.99 -28.85 -10.99
C ALA A 552 7.19 -30.00 -11.63
N ASP A 553 6.23 -29.69 -12.52
CA ASP A 553 5.44 -30.67 -13.27
C ASP A 553 6.33 -31.58 -14.14
N ILE A 554 7.28 -30.99 -14.87
CA ILE A 554 8.21 -31.73 -15.73
C ILE A 554 9.18 -32.61 -14.89
N LEU A 555 9.60 -32.15 -13.71
CA LEU A 555 10.44 -32.93 -12.79
C LEU A 555 9.67 -34.07 -12.11
N GLU A 556 8.40 -33.87 -11.80
CA GLU A 556 7.53 -34.87 -11.16
C GLU A 556 7.13 -36.01 -12.12
N THR A 557 6.74 -35.65 -13.35
CA THR A 557 6.32 -36.61 -14.40
C THR A 557 7.45 -37.50 -14.91
N THR A 558 8.70 -37.01 -14.86
CA THR A 558 9.86 -37.70 -15.43
C THR A 558 10.83 -38.11 -14.32
N LYS A 559 10.70 -39.34 -13.82
CA LYS A 559 11.57 -39.89 -12.78
C LYS A 559 13.05 -39.68 -13.12
N ARG A 560 13.79 -39.07 -12.19
CA ARG A 560 15.26 -38.93 -12.27
C ARG A 560 15.86 -40.32 -12.53
N PRO A 561 16.61 -40.55 -13.63
CA PRO A 561 17.29 -41.81 -13.84
C PRO A 561 18.18 -42.13 -12.63
N GLN A 562 18.27 -43.40 -12.24
CA GLN A 562 19.18 -43.83 -11.17
C GLN A 562 20.63 -43.81 -11.67
N LEU A 563 21.16 -42.61 -11.94
CA LEU A 563 22.56 -42.38 -12.23
C LEU A 563 23.36 -42.52 -10.92
N LEU A 564 23.65 -43.78 -10.61
CA LEU A 564 24.78 -44.29 -9.85
C LEU A 564 25.37 -43.34 -8.81
N ARG A 565 24.94 -43.52 -7.55
CA ARG A 565 25.76 -43.24 -6.35
C ARG A 565 27.02 -44.13 -6.36
N ARG A 566 27.96 -43.89 -7.28
CA ARG A 566 29.31 -44.51 -7.33
C ARG A 566 30.20 -43.85 -8.39
N GLN A 567 30.66 -42.63 -8.12
CA GLN A 567 31.99 -42.20 -8.53
C GLN A 567 32.72 -41.58 -7.33
N SER A 568 33.11 -42.47 -6.41
CA SER A 568 34.27 -42.22 -5.56
C SER A 568 35.53 -42.27 -6.44
N THR A 569 36.32 -41.19 -6.40
CA THR A 569 37.72 -41.09 -6.88
C THR A 569 38.00 -41.28 -8.38
N SER A 570 39.01 -40.54 -8.86
CA SER A 570 39.65 -40.60 -10.20
C SER A 570 38.78 -40.28 -11.43
N SER A 571 38.69 -38.99 -11.79
CA SER A 571 39.14 -38.46 -13.12
C SER A 571 38.73 -36.99 -13.33
N GLU A 572 39.52 -36.06 -12.80
CA GLU A 572 39.47 -34.66 -13.23
C GLU A 572 40.01 -34.55 -14.66
N LYS A 573 39.13 -34.64 -15.68
CA LYS A 573 39.43 -34.29 -17.08
C LYS A 573 38.19 -34.22 -17.99
N ALA A 574 37.35 -33.21 -17.81
CA ALA A 574 36.48 -32.69 -18.86
C ALA A 574 36.00 -31.26 -18.55
N ILE A 575 35.99 -30.39 -19.56
CA ILE A 575 35.64 -28.95 -19.51
C ILE A 575 36.67 -28.12 -18.72
N GLY A 576 37.53 -27.42 -19.45
CA GLY A 576 38.61 -26.59 -18.90
C GLY A 576 38.11 -25.31 -18.21
N VAL A 577 37.74 -25.44 -16.94
CA VAL A 577 37.67 -24.34 -15.97
C VAL A 577 38.81 -24.56 -14.99
N ASP A 578 39.73 -23.62 -14.89
CA ASP A 578 40.94 -23.78 -14.09
C ASP A 578 40.62 -23.92 -12.59
N HIS A 579 41.09 -25.01 -11.96
CA HIS A 579 40.77 -25.35 -10.57
C HIS A 579 41.45 -24.43 -9.54
N THR A 580 42.29 -23.50 -9.99
CA THR A 580 43.13 -22.59 -9.19
C THR A 580 42.38 -21.48 -8.43
N THR A 581 41.09 -21.26 -8.67
CA THR A 581 40.36 -20.07 -8.17
C THR A 581 39.35 -20.30 -7.03
N ARG A 582 39.19 -21.54 -6.54
CA ARG A 582 38.28 -21.86 -5.41
C ARG A 582 38.97 -21.75 -4.05
N GLN A 583 39.17 -20.52 -3.56
CA GLN A 583 39.46 -20.27 -2.14
C GLN A 583 38.20 -20.43 -1.26
N VAL A 584 37.70 -21.66 -1.15
CA VAL A 584 36.66 -22.04 -0.18
C VAL A 584 37.34 -22.75 0.98
N SER A 585 37.10 -22.33 2.22
CA SER A 585 37.78 -22.93 3.38
C SER A 585 37.35 -24.40 3.58
N GLU A 586 38.26 -25.24 4.11
CA GLU A 586 37.94 -26.65 4.41
C GLU A 586 36.69 -26.77 5.30
N ARG A 587 36.57 -25.94 6.35
CA ARG A 587 35.37 -25.84 7.20
C ARG A 587 34.09 -25.56 6.40
N THR A 588 34.16 -24.67 5.41
CA THR A 588 33.01 -24.33 4.54
C THR A 588 32.64 -25.50 3.64
N LEU A 589 33.63 -26.22 3.10
CA LEU A 589 33.42 -27.44 2.31
C LEU A 589 32.83 -28.59 3.14
N GLU A 590 33.32 -28.80 4.37
CA GLU A 590 32.79 -29.79 5.31
C GLU A 590 31.34 -29.48 5.74
N LEU A 591 31.02 -28.20 5.98
CA LEU A 591 29.65 -27.79 6.23
C LEU A 591 28.78 -28.07 5.00
N ALA A 592 29.16 -27.56 3.83
CA ALA A 592 28.42 -27.75 2.60
C ALA A 592 28.14 -29.23 2.27
N ASN A 593 29.16 -30.10 2.34
CA ASN A 593 29.01 -31.53 2.08
C ASN A 593 27.98 -32.17 3.01
N ARG A 594 27.99 -31.83 4.32
CA ARG A 594 26.98 -32.32 5.28
C ARG A 594 25.57 -31.83 4.91
N LEU A 595 25.41 -30.57 4.52
CA LEU A 595 24.12 -30.01 4.10
C LEU A 595 23.58 -30.72 2.85
N TRP A 596 24.42 -30.93 1.83
CA TRP A 596 24.05 -31.66 0.61
C TRP A 596 23.63 -33.12 0.89
N ASP A 597 24.25 -33.78 1.87
CA ASP A 597 23.84 -35.13 2.31
C ASP A 597 22.58 -35.15 3.18
N GLU A 598 22.16 -34.02 3.78
CA GLU A 598 20.92 -33.91 4.54
C GLU A 598 19.71 -33.52 3.70
N ILE A 599 19.85 -32.66 2.70
CA ILE A 599 18.73 -32.14 1.89
C ILE A 599 17.81 -33.27 1.36
N PRO A 600 18.29 -34.37 0.76
CA PRO A 600 17.43 -35.49 0.32
C PRO A 600 16.69 -36.20 1.46
N LYS A 601 17.23 -36.19 2.68
CA LYS A 601 16.59 -36.75 3.88
C LYS A 601 15.46 -35.83 4.35
N LEU A 602 15.67 -34.52 4.29
CA LEU A 602 14.67 -33.50 4.63
C LEU A 602 13.48 -33.53 3.67
N VAL A 603 13.72 -33.63 2.36
CA VAL A 603 12.66 -33.84 1.34
C VAL A 603 11.81 -35.07 1.68
N LYS A 604 12.44 -36.19 2.07
CA LYS A 604 11.74 -37.44 2.43
C LYS A 604 10.99 -37.36 3.76
N ALA A 605 11.48 -36.59 4.73
CA ALA A 605 10.82 -36.39 6.03
C ALA A 605 9.60 -35.45 5.94
N GLY A 606 9.61 -34.52 4.97
CA GLY A 606 8.57 -33.50 4.81
C GLY A 606 8.50 -32.55 6.00
N ARG A 607 7.37 -31.85 6.15
CA ARG A 607 7.13 -30.86 7.24
C ARG A 607 7.14 -31.44 8.67
N ARG A 608 7.42 -32.73 8.87
CA ARG A 608 7.50 -33.37 10.20
C ARG A 608 8.87 -33.30 10.86
N SER A 609 9.93 -32.92 10.14
CA SER A 609 11.21 -32.58 10.78
C SER A 609 11.18 -31.16 11.33
N LYS A 610 11.50 -30.96 12.62
CA LYS A 610 11.99 -29.65 13.08
C LYS A 610 13.14 -29.21 12.16
N PRO A 611 13.23 -27.93 11.75
CA PRO A 611 14.42 -27.46 11.04
C PRO A 611 15.63 -27.66 11.97
N ARG A 612 16.66 -28.38 11.51
CA ARG A 612 17.92 -28.55 12.26
C ARG A 612 18.78 -27.27 12.25
N TYR A 613 18.38 -26.28 11.45
CA TYR A 613 19.15 -25.08 11.13
C TYR A 613 18.49 -23.78 11.60
N THR A 614 17.24 -23.83 12.07
CA THR A 614 16.78 -22.87 13.09
C THR A 614 17.56 -23.16 14.35
N VAL A 615 18.40 -22.21 14.76
CA VAL A 615 19.28 -22.38 15.91
C VAL A 615 18.43 -22.61 17.16
N ASP A 616 18.62 -23.71 17.89
CA ASP A 616 17.91 -23.96 19.15
C ASP A 616 18.56 -23.12 20.27
N LEU A 617 18.42 -21.79 20.17
CA LEU A 617 18.97 -20.80 21.12
C LEU A 617 18.32 -20.84 22.51
N MET A 618 17.30 -21.71 22.70
CA MET A 618 16.43 -21.76 23.87
C MET A 618 16.90 -22.75 24.95
N ALA A 619 18.08 -23.36 24.84
CA ALA A 619 18.64 -24.20 25.91
C ALA A 619 18.90 -23.36 27.18
N PRO A 620 18.25 -23.65 28.33
CA PRO A 620 18.40 -22.83 29.53
C PRO A 620 19.78 -23.05 30.16
N VAL A 621 20.61 -22.01 30.17
CA VAL A 621 21.94 -22.05 30.78
C VAL A 621 21.83 -21.74 32.28
N GLN A 622 22.34 -22.65 33.12
CA GLN A 622 22.48 -22.41 34.56
C GLN A 622 23.45 -21.25 34.80
N GLN A 623 22.99 -20.22 35.50
CA GLN A 623 23.82 -19.10 35.93
C GLN A 623 24.96 -19.58 36.84
N LYS A 624 26.20 -19.21 36.52
CA LYS A 624 27.28 -19.15 37.51
C LYS A 624 27.56 -17.68 37.86
N PRO A 625 27.83 -17.35 39.13
CA PRO A 625 28.16 -15.98 39.52
C PRO A 625 29.43 -15.50 38.82
N VAL A 626 29.43 -14.24 38.40
CA VAL A 626 30.64 -13.54 37.94
C VAL A 626 31.08 -12.61 39.06
N ASP A 627 32.38 -12.60 39.34
CA ASP A 627 33.02 -11.77 40.36
C ASP A 627 33.03 -10.29 39.89
N PRO A 628 32.39 -9.35 40.62
CA PRO A 628 32.28 -7.95 40.20
C PRO A 628 33.60 -7.17 40.25
N ASP A 629 34.62 -7.65 40.97
CA ASP A 629 35.89 -6.92 41.17
C ASP A 629 36.98 -7.30 40.14
N ALA A 630 36.66 -8.12 39.14
CA ALA A 630 37.60 -8.52 38.10
C ALA A 630 37.95 -7.35 37.15
N PRO A 631 39.23 -6.96 36.97
CA PRO A 631 39.60 -5.83 36.15
C PRO A 631 39.32 -6.06 34.65
N LEU A 632 38.96 -4.98 33.95
CA LEU A 632 38.73 -4.95 32.49
C LEU A 632 40.01 -5.27 31.70
N VAL A 633 40.28 -6.55 31.47
CA VAL A 633 41.39 -7.01 30.63
C VAL A 633 40.99 -6.94 29.15
N THR A 634 41.71 -6.13 28.38
CA THR A 634 41.66 -6.17 26.90
C THR A 634 42.16 -7.55 26.42
N PRO A 635 41.31 -8.37 25.76
CA PRO A 635 41.68 -9.75 25.46
C PRO A 635 42.69 -9.82 24.31
N LYS A 636 43.96 -10.07 24.64
CA LYS A 636 44.94 -10.55 23.66
C LYS A 636 44.42 -11.85 23.04
N LEU A 637 44.40 -11.93 21.71
CA LEU A 637 43.82 -13.04 20.94
C LEU A 637 44.60 -14.36 21.13
N GLY A 638 44.31 -15.07 22.22
CA GLY A 638 44.89 -16.37 22.58
C GLY A 638 43.99 -17.54 22.17
N LYS A 639 44.56 -18.57 21.56
CA LYS A 639 43.84 -19.75 21.05
C LYS A 639 43.21 -20.58 22.18
N LYS A 640 41.91 -20.38 22.46
CA LYS A 640 40.92 -21.39 22.89
C LYS A 640 39.56 -20.73 23.18
N VAL A 641 38.60 -20.83 22.24
CA VAL A 641 37.20 -20.50 22.49
C VAL A 641 36.34 -21.72 22.13
N MET A 642 35.73 -22.33 23.14
CA MET A 642 34.73 -23.38 22.98
C MET A 642 33.33 -22.81 23.13
N SER A 643 32.36 -23.49 22.51
CA SER A 643 30.90 -23.27 22.63
C SER A 643 30.40 -21.83 22.53
N VAL A 644 29.81 -21.49 21.38
CA VAL A 644 28.83 -20.39 21.29
C VAL A 644 27.57 -20.83 22.05
N HIS A 645 27.61 -20.64 23.36
CA HIS A 645 26.44 -20.44 24.20
C HIS A 645 26.58 -19.03 24.74
N MET A 646 25.51 -18.22 24.57
CA MET A 646 25.34 -16.92 25.19
C MET A 646 26.64 -16.13 25.47
N GLN A 647 26.97 -15.17 24.59
CA GLN A 647 27.24 -13.86 25.16
C GLN A 647 25.93 -13.41 25.81
N MET A 648 25.70 -13.84 27.06
CA MET A 648 24.83 -13.08 27.92
C MET A 648 25.43 -11.68 27.92
N ALA A 649 24.59 -10.68 27.62
CA ALA A 649 24.94 -9.30 27.91
C ALA A 649 25.54 -9.27 29.32
N ALA A 650 26.80 -8.86 29.47
CA ALA A 650 27.47 -8.85 30.78
C ALA A 650 26.71 -7.94 31.77
N THR A 651 25.87 -7.07 31.20
CA THR A 651 24.95 -6.11 31.80
C THR A 651 23.56 -6.68 32.17
N GLY A 652 23.22 -7.93 31.83
CA GLY A 652 21.90 -8.54 32.08
C GLY A 652 20.75 -8.06 31.16
N ARG A 653 21.09 -7.24 30.16
CA ARG A 653 20.14 -6.72 29.15
C ARG A 653 19.58 -7.82 28.23
N PRO A 654 18.38 -7.62 27.65
CA PRO A 654 17.86 -8.42 26.54
C PRO A 654 18.87 -8.62 25.40
N HIS A 655 18.83 -9.80 24.78
CA HIS A 655 19.60 -10.11 23.58
C HIS A 655 18.71 -9.99 22.33
N PRO A 656 19.16 -9.32 21.23
CA PRO A 656 18.33 -9.10 20.04
C PRO A 656 17.69 -10.35 19.45
N ALA A 657 18.47 -11.44 19.31
CA ALA A 657 17.98 -12.70 18.79
C ALA A 657 16.77 -13.23 19.59
N THR A 658 16.87 -13.29 20.92
CA THR A 658 15.81 -13.82 21.79
C THR A 658 14.54 -12.97 21.71
N ALA A 659 14.66 -11.65 21.56
CA ALA A 659 13.52 -10.76 21.36
C ALA A 659 12.81 -11.01 20.01
N LEU A 660 13.59 -11.15 18.93
CA LEU A 660 13.06 -11.41 17.59
C LEU A 660 12.41 -12.79 17.49
N GLU A 661 13.04 -13.84 18.02
CA GLU A 661 12.51 -15.20 18.00
C GLU A 661 11.24 -15.34 18.85
N SER A 662 11.23 -14.73 20.05
CA SER A 662 10.06 -14.75 20.93
C SER A 662 8.89 -14.00 20.31
N LEU A 663 9.15 -12.87 19.64
CA LEU A 663 8.12 -12.08 18.94
C LEU A 663 7.59 -12.82 17.70
N ALA A 664 8.48 -13.38 16.88
CA ALA A 664 8.11 -14.19 15.72
C ALA A 664 7.25 -15.39 16.12
N LYS A 665 7.62 -16.08 17.21
CA LYS A 665 6.86 -17.20 17.78
C LYS A 665 5.49 -16.75 18.31
N ALA A 666 5.41 -15.62 19.01
CA ALA A 666 4.14 -15.10 19.53
C ALA A 666 3.17 -14.64 18.42
N LEU A 667 3.70 -14.42 17.20
CA LEU A 667 2.94 -13.99 16.02
C LEU A 667 2.78 -15.07 14.94
N SER A 668 3.28 -16.30 15.14
CA SER A 668 3.34 -17.34 14.10
C SER A 668 1.97 -17.70 13.53
N ASP A 669 0.96 -17.65 14.39
CA ASP A 669 -0.41 -18.09 14.10
C ASP A 669 -1.34 -16.89 13.78
N GLU A 670 -0.81 -15.66 13.69
CA GLU A 670 -1.64 -14.47 13.41
C GLU A 670 -2.10 -14.45 11.94
N HIS A 671 -3.41 -14.23 11.75
CA HIS A 671 -4.06 -14.14 10.45
C HIS A 671 -4.91 -12.86 10.34
N PRO A 672 -4.76 -12.05 9.26
CA PRO A 672 -3.77 -12.20 8.19
C PRO A 672 -2.34 -12.03 8.71
N ARG A 673 -1.38 -12.63 8.00
CA ARG A 673 0.02 -12.68 8.47
C ARG A 673 0.61 -11.28 8.57
N PRO A 674 1.42 -10.98 9.60
CA PRO A 674 2.05 -9.67 9.72
C PRO A 674 2.95 -9.34 8.52
N VAL A 675 3.02 -8.06 8.16
CA VAL A 675 4.08 -7.55 7.28
C VAL A 675 5.29 -7.22 8.15
N LEU A 676 6.44 -7.80 7.82
CA LEU A 676 7.71 -7.54 8.49
C LEU A 676 8.39 -6.36 7.79
N CYS A 677 8.71 -5.30 8.53
CA CYS A 677 9.37 -4.10 8.00
C CYS A 677 10.69 -3.91 8.74
N ILE A 678 11.81 -4.09 8.05
CA ILE A 678 13.15 -4.12 8.64
C ILE A 678 13.90 -2.87 8.23
N ASP A 679 14.46 -2.16 9.22
CA ASP A 679 15.26 -0.97 8.96
C ASP A 679 16.76 -1.27 8.73
N THR A 680 17.48 -0.33 8.13
CA THR A 680 18.93 -0.42 7.90
C THR A 680 19.73 -0.20 9.18
N GLY A 681 20.62 -1.13 9.55
CA GLY A 681 21.51 -0.98 10.72
C GLY A 681 22.17 -2.28 11.18
N ASP A 682 22.46 -2.40 12.49
CA ASP A 682 22.83 -3.72 13.02
C ASP A 682 21.64 -4.68 13.00
N ILE A 683 20.46 -4.11 13.24
CA ILE A 683 19.17 -4.79 13.31
C ILE A 683 18.80 -5.54 12.03
N THR A 684 19.25 -5.09 10.85
CA THR A 684 18.98 -5.79 9.58
C THR A 684 19.55 -7.20 9.57
N LEU A 685 20.75 -7.38 10.13
CA LEU A 685 21.34 -8.71 10.26
C LEU A 685 20.59 -9.53 11.30
N TRP A 686 20.36 -9.00 12.51
CA TRP A 686 19.58 -9.70 13.53
C TRP A 686 18.21 -10.16 13.04
N ALA A 687 17.45 -9.31 12.33
CA ALA A 687 16.17 -9.67 11.74
C ALA A 687 16.30 -10.73 10.61
N SER A 688 17.35 -10.65 9.78
CA SER A 688 17.61 -11.67 8.75
C SER A 688 17.93 -13.05 9.34
N LEU A 689 18.64 -13.08 10.48
CA LEU A 689 19.12 -14.28 11.17
C LEU A 689 18.08 -14.90 12.13
N CYS A 690 17.39 -14.07 12.91
CA CYS A 690 16.69 -14.47 14.14
C CYS A 690 15.19 -14.14 14.15
N TYR A 691 14.61 -13.70 13.03
CA TYR A 691 13.16 -13.57 12.90
C TYR A 691 12.65 -14.59 11.87
N PRO A 692 12.29 -15.83 12.26
CA PRO A 692 11.59 -16.76 11.37
C PRO A 692 10.30 -16.11 10.87
N HIS A 693 10.07 -16.08 9.55
CA HIS A 693 8.93 -15.36 8.98
C HIS A 693 8.13 -16.20 8.00
N PHE A 694 6.85 -15.88 7.90
CA PHE A 694 6.00 -16.29 6.79
C PHE A 694 5.03 -15.16 6.46
N GLY A 695 5.16 -14.54 5.30
CA GLY A 695 4.47 -13.29 4.98
C GLY A 695 5.30 -12.41 4.06
N ARG A 696 4.98 -11.11 4.03
CA ARG A 696 5.77 -10.14 3.27
C ARG A 696 6.85 -9.51 4.14
N THR A 697 8.01 -9.28 3.56
CA THR A 697 9.11 -8.51 4.13
C THR A 697 9.33 -7.25 3.29
N LEU A 698 9.58 -6.12 3.95
CA LEU A 698 9.97 -4.86 3.34
C LEU A 698 11.24 -4.35 4.04
N SER A 699 12.28 -4.03 3.27
CA SER A 699 13.57 -3.53 3.75
C SER A 699 14.22 -2.64 2.70
N SER A 700 15.14 -1.75 3.11
CA SER A 700 16.00 -1.01 2.18
C SER A 700 17.26 -1.82 1.87
N GLU A 701 17.39 -2.30 0.63
CA GLU A 701 18.42 -3.28 0.24
C GLU A 701 19.58 -2.65 -0.53
N ARG A 702 19.28 -1.83 -1.54
CA ARG A 702 20.29 -1.29 -2.46
C ARG A 702 20.90 0.02 -1.97
N LEU A 703 20.07 0.99 -1.55
CA LEU A 703 20.54 2.28 -1.05
C LEU A 703 20.96 2.20 0.43
N GLY A 704 20.31 1.35 1.23
CA GLY A 704 20.58 1.21 2.66
C GLY A 704 20.06 2.39 3.47
N THR A 705 18.82 2.80 3.20
CA THR A 705 18.18 3.97 3.82
C THR A 705 17.72 3.66 5.25
N MET A 706 18.42 4.24 6.23
CA MET A 706 17.96 4.26 7.63
C MET A 706 16.64 5.02 7.77
N GLY A 707 15.78 4.58 8.68
CA GLY A 707 14.43 5.12 8.89
C GLY A 707 13.35 4.57 7.94
N TYR A 708 13.72 3.74 6.94
CA TYR A 708 12.80 3.08 6.02
C TYR A 708 11.76 2.21 6.74
N GLY A 709 12.16 1.48 7.78
CA GLY A 709 11.32 0.46 8.43
C GLY A 709 9.96 1.00 8.91
N LEU A 710 9.92 2.17 9.54
CA LEU A 710 8.69 2.78 10.03
C LEU A 710 7.79 3.28 8.88
N CYS A 711 8.38 3.93 7.88
CA CYS A 711 7.68 4.35 6.67
C CYS A 711 7.05 3.16 5.94
N ALA A 712 7.78 2.05 5.83
CA ALA A 712 7.28 0.82 5.22
C ALA A 712 6.12 0.18 6.01
N GLY A 713 6.18 0.18 7.35
CA GLY A 713 5.09 -0.31 8.19
C GLY A 713 3.81 0.51 8.02
N ILE A 714 3.92 1.84 7.96
CA ILE A 714 2.79 2.74 7.74
C ILE A 714 2.20 2.55 6.34
N ALA A 715 3.04 2.55 5.30
CA ALA A 715 2.61 2.31 3.92
C ALA A 715 1.91 0.95 3.75
N ALA A 716 2.44 -0.10 4.38
CA ALA A 716 1.83 -1.43 4.36
C ALA A 716 0.42 -1.44 4.98
N LEU A 717 0.22 -0.74 6.11
CA LEU A 717 -1.08 -0.63 6.74
C LEU A 717 -2.06 0.22 5.90
N GLN A 718 -1.62 1.31 5.28
CA GLN A 718 -2.48 2.12 4.39
C GLN A 718 -2.87 1.37 3.10
N THR A 719 -1.96 0.55 2.57
CA THR A 719 -2.17 -0.26 1.37
C THR A 719 -3.08 -1.47 1.61
N LEU A 720 -2.90 -2.19 2.72
CA LEU A 720 -3.60 -3.45 2.98
C LEU A 720 -4.95 -3.24 3.70
N PRO A 721 -5.95 -4.10 3.44
CA PRO A 721 -7.23 -4.04 4.15
C PRO A 721 -7.04 -4.36 5.64
N ALA A 722 -7.87 -3.75 6.49
CA ALA A 722 -7.94 -4.09 7.90
C ALA A 722 -8.81 -5.37 8.12
N PRO A 723 -8.57 -6.16 9.18
CA PRO A 723 -7.48 -6.02 10.16
C PRO A 723 -6.14 -6.46 9.57
N GLN A 724 -5.04 -5.79 9.95
CA GLN A 724 -3.69 -6.13 9.50
C GLN A 724 -2.66 -5.65 10.54
N ARG A 725 -1.60 -6.43 10.76
CA ARG A 725 -0.43 -6.03 11.55
C ARG A 725 0.77 -5.71 10.66
N ALA A 726 1.50 -4.65 11.00
CA ALA A 726 2.89 -4.43 10.57
C ALA A 726 3.80 -4.54 11.80
N VAL A 727 4.91 -5.27 11.66
CA VAL A 727 5.96 -5.42 12.67
C VAL A 727 7.20 -4.68 12.14
N VAL A 728 7.45 -3.51 12.70
CA VAL A 728 8.60 -2.67 12.36
C VAL A 728 9.76 -3.01 13.29
N VAL A 729 10.84 -3.54 12.73
CA VAL A 729 12.05 -3.92 13.44
C VAL A 729 13.13 -2.89 13.14
N VAL A 730 13.48 -2.08 14.13
CA VAL A 730 14.25 -0.85 13.95
C VAL A 730 15.32 -0.68 15.04
N GLY A 731 16.44 -0.04 14.71
CA GLY A 731 17.41 0.42 15.71
C GLY A 731 17.08 1.85 16.15
N ASP A 732 17.44 2.22 17.37
CA ASP A 732 17.34 3.59 17.90
C ASP A 732 17.70 4.70 16.88
N GLY A 733 18.87 4.65 16.26
CA GLY A 733 19.32 5.67 15.30
C GLY A 733 18.51 5.73 14.01
N GLY A 734 17.98 4.59 13.56
CA GLY A 734 17.09 4.52 12.39
C GLY A 734 15.68 5.02 12.72
N PHE A 735 15.14 4.62 13.87
CA PHE A 735 13.86 5.09 14.39
C PHE A 735 13.86 6.61 14.54
N GLN A 736 14.95 7.19 15.05
CA GLN A 736 15.06 8.63 15.23
C GLN A 736 14.98 9.45 13.94
N MET A 737 15.30 8.88 12.77
CA MET A 737 15.18 9.59 11.48
C MET A 737 13.73 9.80 11.05
N THR A 738 12.82 8.93 11.47
CA THR A 738 11.42 8.92 10.98
C THR A 738 10.35 8.87 12.08
N LEU A 739 10.72 8.97 13.36
CA LEU A 739 9.81 8.93 14.53
C LEU A 739 8.60 9.89 14.41
N GLN A 740 8.76 11.01 13.70
CA GLN A 740 7.69 11.97 13.41
C GLN A 740 6.50 11.34 12.67
N GLU A 741 6.70 10.27 11.88
CA GLU A 741 5.65 9.60 11.14
C GLU A 741 4.69 8.77 12.02
N LEU A 742 4.98 8.62 13.32
CA LEU A 742 3.96 8.17 14.28
C LEU A 742 2.75 9.11 14.31
N ALA A 743 2.94 10.41 14.03
CA ALA A 743 1.86 11.36 13.84
C ALA A 743 1.03 11.07 12.59
N THR A 744 1.69 10.62 11.52
CA THR A 744 1.06 10.19 10.25
C THR A 744 0.26 8.90 10.45
N PHE A 745 0.81 7.93 11.19
CA PHE A 745 0.05 6.75 11.60
C PHE A 745 -1.19 7.15 12.40
N LYS A 746 -1.06 7.95 13.46
CA LYS A 746 -2.20 8.42 14.27
C LYS A 746 -3.28 9.13 13.46
N GLN A 747 -2.88 9.90 12.43
CA GLN A 747 -3.82 10.64 11.58
C GLN A 747 -4.58 9.75 10.59
N HIS A 748 -3.96 8.66 10.12
CA HIS A 748 -4.49 7.84 9.03
C HIS A 748 -4.81 6.38 9.44
N CYS A 749 -4.64 5.99 10.70
CA CYS A 749 -4.93 4.63 11.16
C CYS A 749 -6.43 4.31 11.09
N ARG A 750 -6.75 3.12 10.57
CA ARG A 750 -8.12 2.58 10.46
C ARG A 750 -8.36 1.54 11.57
N PRO A 751 -9.61 1.37 12.05
CA PRO A 751 -9.93 0.35 13.05
C PRO A 751 -9.41 -1.05 12.66
N GLY A 752 -8.78 -1.75 13.60
CA GLY A 752 -8.20 -3.08 13.38
C GLY A 752 -6.80 -3.11 12.74
N GLN A 753 -6.21 -1.96 12.41
CA GLN A 753 -4.79 -1.88 12.06
C GLN A 753 -3.91 -1.90 13.31
N ARG A 754 -2.78 -2.62 13.25
CA ARG A 754 -1.81 -2.71 14.35
C ARG A 754 -0.39 -2.42 13.84
N LEU A 755 0.18 -1.30 14.28
CA LEU A 755 1.58 -0.95 14.08
C LEU A 755 2.35 -1.30 15.36
N LEU A 756 3.09 -2.41 15.33
CA LEU A 756 4.01 -2.80 16.40
C LEU A 756 5.43 -2.43 15.96
N VAL A 757 6.06 -1.50 16.67
CA VAL A 757 7.47 -1.14 16.45
C VAL A 757 8.29 -1.69 17.59
N ILE A 758 9.31 -2.49 17.29
CA ILE A 758 10.34 -2.93 18.24
C ILE A 758 11.62 -2.13 17.98
N VAL A 759 11.94 -1.24 18.92
CA VAL A 759 13.12 -0.37 18.88
C VAL A 759 14.23 -1.02 19.69
N PHE A 760 15.30 -1.42 19.02
CA PHE A 760 16.51 -1.92 19.65
C PHE A 760 17.45 -0.75 19.95
N ASP A 761 17.59 -0.44 21.23
CA ASP A 761 18.36 0.69 21.75
C ASP A 761 19.68 0.20 22.33
N ASN A 762 20.77 0.64 21.70
CA ASN A 762 22.13 0.41 22.18
C ASN A 762 22.90 1.72 22.36
N ALA A 763 22.23 2.87 22.24
CA ALA A 763 22.79 4.23 22.20
C ALA A 763 23.89 4.44 21.14
N LEU A 764 23.91 3.64 20.06
CA LEU A 764 25.02 3.59 19.10
C LEU A 764 24.58 3.34 17.65
N LEU A 765 25.27 3.99 16.70
CA LEU A 765 25.30 3.58 15.29
C LEU A 765 26.15 2.30 15.10
N GLY A 766 25.74 1.21 15.75
CA GLY A 766 26.54 0.00 15.94
C GLY A 766 27.05 -0.65 14.65
N ARG A 767 26.28 -0.59 13.55
CA ARG A 767 26.74 -1.06 12.22
C ARG A 767 28.03 -0.37 11.77
N VAL A 768 28.19 0.91 12.07
CA VAL A 768 29.39 1.69 11.72
C VAL A 768 30.56 1.29 12.63
N ILE A 769 30.35 1.29 13.95
CA ILE A 769 31.37 0.92 14.95
C ILE A 769 31.92 -0.49 14.71
N PHE A 770 31.04 -1.48 14.46
CA PHE A 770 31.46 -2.87 14.21
C PHE A 770 31.99 -3.09 12.78
N GLY A 771 31.68 -2.17 11.85
CA GLY A 771 32.08 -2.25 10.44
C GLY A 771 33.43 -1.63 10.14
N PHE A 772 33.79 -0.54 10.82
CA PHE A 772 34.90 0.34 10.44
C PHE A 772 35.81 0.63 11.64
N GLN A 773 37.07 0.19 11.57
CA GLN A 773 38.06 0.46 12.62
C GLN A 773 38.31 1.97 12.74
N GLY A 774 38.25 2.49 13.97
CA GLY A 774 38.47 3.91 14.25
C GLY A 774 37.27 4.83 14.00
N ALA A 775 36.07 4.28 13.79
CA ALA A 775 34.85 5.07 13.73
C ALA A 775 34.63 5.88 15.03
N ALA A 776 34.18 7.13 14.89
CA ALA A 776 33.88 8.07 15.97
C ALA A 776 32.57 8.82 15.67
N GLY A 777 32.02 9.55 16.65
CA GLY A 777 30.76 10.29 16.48
C GLY A 777 29.54 9.40 16.24
N CYS A 778 29.59 8.16 16.72
CA CYS A 778 28.56 7.14 16.55
C CYS A 778 27.69 6.92 17.81
N GLU A 779 27.96 7.66 18.89
CA GLU A 779 27.13 7.68 20.10
C GLU A 779 25.89 8.56 19.87
N ILE A 780 24.72 8.07 20.27
CA ILE A 780 23.42 8.74 20.10
C ILE A 780 22.59 8.62 21.38
N ASP A 781 21.87 9.68 21.71
CA ASP A 781 20.83 9.67 22.74
C ASP A 781 19.46 9.64 22.06
N GLY A 782 18.41 9.17 22.75
CA GLY A 782 17.10 8.91 22.16
C GLY A 782 15.93 9.32 23.05
N PRO A 783 14.73 9.55 22.47
CA PRO A 783 13.55 9.91 23.25
C PRO A 783 13.05 8.73 24.09
N ASP A 784 12.33 9.04 25.18
CA ASP A 784 11.47 8.06 25.85
C ASP A 784 10.40 7.57 24.86
N CYS A 785 10.59 6.37 24.31
CA CYS A 785 9.70 5.78 23.34
C CYS A 785 8.33 5.44 23.95
N VAL A 786 8.23 5.16 25.25
CA VAL A 786 6.94 4.89 25.90
C VAL A 786 6.13 6.17 26.05
N ALA A 787 6.77 7.28 26.43
CA ALA A 787 6.14 8.60 26.42
C ALA A 787 5.74 9.04 24.99
N LEU A 788 6.60 8.77 24.00
CA LEU A 788 6.34 9.07 22.59
C LEU A 788 5.13 8.29 22.04
N ALA A 789 5.00 6.99 22.37
CA ALA A 789 3.83 6.19 22.00
C ALA A 789 2.54 6.82 22.54
N LYS A 790 2.54 7.15 23.84
CA LYS A 790 1.40 7.77 24.53
C LYS A 790 1.01 9.12 23.95
N ALA A 791 2.00 9.96 23.59
CA ALA A 791 1.74 11.23 22.90
C ALA A 791 0.99 11.01 21.56
N TYR A 792 1.30 9.92 20.85
CA TYR A 792 0.60 9.52 19.63
C TYR A 792 -0.63 8.61 19.87
N GLY A 793 -1.06 8.43 21.12
CA GLY A 793 -2.27 7.67 21.47
C GLY A 793 -2.11 6.15 21.43
N GLY A 794 -0.87 5.67 21.35
CA GLY A 794 -0.51 4.26 21.47
C GLY A 794 -0.04 3.86 22.87
N ASP A 795 0.26 2.57 23.01
CA ASP A 795 0.88 1.98 24.19
C ASP A 795 2.39 1.77 23.98
N GLY A 796 3.12 1.50 25.06
CA GLY A 796 4.49 1.02 24.94
C GLY A 796 5.03 0.46 26.23
N ILE A 797 6.05 -0.38 26.10
CA ILE A 797 6.81 -0.97 27.22
C ILE A 797 8.30 -0.81 26.93
N ARG A 798 9.04 -0.37 27.94
CA ARG A 798 10.50 -0.36 27.97
C ARG A 798 10.98 -1.63 28.67
N VAL A 799 11.92 -2.34 28.05
CA VAL A 799 12.48 -3.61 28.51
C VAL A 799 13.97 -3.37 28.78
N GLU A 800 14.38 -3.47 30.03
CA GLU A 800 15.77 -3.23 30.45
C GLU A 800 16.49 -4.52 30.83
N LYS A 801 15.75 -5.57 31.23
CA LYS A 801 16.30 -6.86 31.66
C LYS A 801 15.70 -8.00 30.83
N ALA A 802 16.51 -9.02 30.54
CA ALA A 802 16.09 -10.14 29.70
C ALA A 802 14.84 -10.88 30.21
N GLY A 803 14.59 -10.89 31.53
CA GLY A 803 13.41 -11.52 32.13
C GLY A 803 12.09 -10.76 31.95
N GLU A 804 12.12 -9.49 31.57
CA GLU A 804 10.93 -8.66 31.32
C GLU A 804 10.34 -8.90 29.91
N LEU A 805 11.17 -9.43 29.00
CA LEU A 805 10.88 -9.60 27.59
C LEU A 805 9.62 -10.44 27.27
N PRO A 806 9.34 -11.59 27.92
CA PRO A 806 8.15 -12.39 27.59
C PRO A 806 6.85 -11.63 27.86
N ALA A 807 6.71 -11.03 29.05
CA ALA A 807 5.52 -10.27 29.42
C ALA A 807 5.34 -9.00 28.56
N ALA A 808 6.45 -8.37 28.15
CA ALA A 808 6.42 -7.23 27.24
C ALA A 808 5.96 -7.61 25.82
N ILE A 809 6.36 -8.79 25.32
CA ILE A 809 5.90 -9.33 24.04
C ILE A 809 4.42 -9.72 24.11
N ASP A 810 3.99 -10.42 25.16
CA ASP A 810 2.58 -10.80 25.34
C ASP A 810 1.66 -9.56 25.33
N ALA A 811 2.06 -8.49 26.03
CA ALA A 811 1.36 -7.20 26.00
C ALA A 811 1.37 -6.53 24.62
N ALA A 812 2.50 -6.57 23.90
CA ALA A 812 2.64 -6.02 22.54
C ALA A 812 1.78 -6.76 21.49
N VAL A 813 1.61 -8.07 21.66
CA VAL A 813 0.76 -8.90 20.80
C VAL A 813 -0.71 -8.67 21.12
N ALA A 814 -1.07 -8.60 22.41
CA ALA A 814 -2.45 -8.45 22.89
C ALA A 814 -3.02 -7.02 22.78
N SER A 815 -2.19 -5.97 22.68
CA SER A 815 -2.68 -4.59 22.69
C SER A 815 -3.60 -4.26 21.50
N SER A 816 -4.67 -3.53 21.82
CA SER A 816 -5.69 -3.05 20.89
C SER A 816 -5.61 -1.53 20.60
N SER A 817 -4.58 -0.84 21.08
CA SER A 817 -4.39 0.62 20.90
C SER A 817 -4.08 1.03 19.45
N GLY A 818 -3.73 0.08 18.60
CA GLY A 818 -3.37 0.30 17.20
C GLY A 818 -1.90 0.69 17.01
N LEU A 819 -1.28 1.39 17.95
CA LEU A 819 0.17 1.68 17.99
C LEU A 819 0.79 1.09 19.26
N PHE A 820 1.80 0.24 19.12
CA PHE A 820 2.59 -0.25 20.24
C PHE A 820 4.09 -0.04 20.00
N LEU A 821 4.79 0.62 20.93
CA LEU A 821 6.25 0.74 20.92
C LEU A 821 6.88 -0.16 22.00
N LEU A 822 7.62 -1.17 21.56
CA LEU A 822 8.42 -2.06 22.40
C LEU A 822 9.88 -1.59 22.37
N HIS A 823 10.31 -0.89 23.42
CA HIS A 823 11.64 -0.27 23.53
C HIS A 823 12.58 -1.22 24.27
N VAL A 824 13.46 -1.90 23.55
CA VAL A 824 14.33 -2.96 24.09
C VAL A 824 15.75 -2.43 24.20
N LEU A 825 16.22 -2.25 25.43
CA LEU A 825 17.62 -1.88 25.68
C LEU A 825 18.49 -3.13 25.50
N ILE A 826 19.52 -3.03 24.69
CA ILE A 826 20.48 -4.11 24.45
C ILE A 826 21.89 -3.67 24.84
N ASP A 827 22.81 -4.62 24.92
CA ASP A 827 24.20 -4.34 25.27
C ASP A 827 24.92 -3.68 24.07
N PRO A 828 25.60 -2.52 24.26
CA PRO A 828 26.29 -1.79 23.18
C PRO A 828 27.43 -2.58 22.53
N LEU A 829 27.90 -3.66 23.16
CA LEU A 829 28.95 -4.53 22.62
C LEU A 829 28.41 -5.72 21.82
N LEU A 830 27.09 -5.94 21.78
CA LEU A 830 26.47 -6.99 20.97
C LEU A 830 26.45 -6.58 19.50
N LYS A 831 27.11 -7.41 18.67
CA LYS A 831 27.14 -7.30 17.20
C LYS A 831 26.47 -8.52 16.57
N ALA A 832 25.75 -8.34 15.47
CA ALA A 832 25.39 -9.47 14.61
C ALA A 832 26.65 -9.99 13.88
N ASP A 833 27.07 -11.22 14.18
CA ASP A 833 28.24 -11.85 13.56
C ASP A 833 27.84 -12.94 12.56
N MET A 834 28.07 -12.68 11.27
CA MET A 834 27.74 -13.58 10.16
C MET A 834 28.66 -14.80 10.04
N ALA A 835 29.74 -14.89 10.82
CA ALA A 835 30.72 -15.98 10.77
C ALA A 835 30.71 -16.92 12.00
N ALA A 836 29.80 -16.69 12.95
CA ALA A 836 29.88 -17.26 14.30
C ALA A 836 28.88 -18.38 14.63
N PHE A 837 27.83 -18.60 13.82
CA PHE A 837 26.75 -19.55 14.15
C PHE A 837 27.08 -21.01 13.78
N ILE A 838 28.07 -21.59 14.47
CA ILE A 838 28.20 -23.05 14.60
C ILE A 838 27.63 -23.50 15.94
N ASP A 839 26.55 -24.26 15.89
CA ASP A 839 26.21 -25.17 16.98
C ASP A 839 27.21 -26.34 17.02
N LYS A 840 27.94 -26.45 18.14
CA LYS A 840 28.85 -27.58 18.41
C LYS A 840 28.14 -28.79 19.01
N ALA A 841 26.89 -28.67 19.49
CA ALA A 841 26.15 -29.80 20.06
C ALA A 841 25.88 -30.89 19.02
N ALA A 842 25.67 -30.52 17.75
CA ALA A 842 25.51 -31.45 16.63
C ALA A 842 26.76 -32.30 16.28
N MET A 843 27.92 -32.07 16.93
CA MET A 843 29.13 -32.88 16.74
C MET A 843 29.35 -33.98 17.80
N ASN A 844 28.49 -34.08 18.82
CA ASN A 844 28.60 -35.10 19.90
C ASN A 844 27.43 -36.11 19.89
N CYS A 845 27.15 -36.70 18.73
CA CYS A 845 26.43 -37.97 18.63
C CYS A 845 27.38 -39.01 18.02
N GLY A 846 28.13 -39.70 18.90
CA GLY A 846 28.78 -40.97 18.57
C GLY A 846 27.81 -42.14 18.69
#